data_AF-A0A9X2TFA2-F1
#
_entry.id   AF-A0A9X2TFA2-F1
#
_cell.length_a   1.000
_cell.length_b   1.000
_cell.length_c   1.000
_cell.angle_alpha   90.00
_cell.angle_beta   90.00
_cell.angle_gamma   90.00
#
_symmetry.space_group_name_H-M   'P 1'
#
loop_
_entity.id
_entity.type
_entity.pdbx_description
1 polymer ?
#
loop_
_entity_poly.entity_id
_entity_poly.type
_entity_poly.pdbx_seq_one_letter_code
_entity_poly.pdbx_strand_id
1 'polypeptide(L)'
;MSTPPSSDALHKAAFLGPKGENADELERLLLEVLRDHVFWRRNFHPRDPRLIDERDKRTEAFDDMSARLRDELSKILAELKRAAPLYSPRQVAHIVSDPSLPAFVGYFAGLLYNQNNVVAEVSPETVREERAYFKALAEMVGYPTFLPETLPRDAHARRASYSWGHLCSGGTVANLETLWIARNIRLYPLAIRLVAHQTDTFASFADLEVTTAPGERAALDALSTWRLSNLPIDAITDLHLRIKATLQEGPPARAQAFQEALPSVRRAGLASFLLQYNRAFPDDPARLPKVFISQATHYCWQKNMDVVGLGADALETIPVDDRIRLDTGALRERLYECIENRQPVLGVVSIVGTTEEGAIDPLHEIEAVRQEVGDAGLTFWHHCDAAFGGFFASLLPKTEDGNFVPPAQLDDDLVGPDGLLPADDAEALATLPATDSITIDPHKFGYVPYPAGAVLFRDYHVRDAIAYKAPYLADEDQSGFGGFLGQWTLEGSRPGAVAVSCYLSQAMVPLTPDGHGRFMENCIRANQQLFEALTERFSAAEGELNLRPFHHPETVAFCFVIAPAPGVESVASLNDYTNRIWQQMTVDGREDINQYAFLLSRTEVDVAGYAHILEDLLPTDVVQEAAENGTSLTLLRTCLMNPFQSDWSTDEGAFPDQVADFLYDVALEESVAHTFPPAPRPDADRHPILVVEQTPRAQEGLARYLEHDEKVVAHFDVRSCSAATLKDRRDRMGEVRDLVLHVDPSAPSQALRITRWLVDEARIDPEHLLAVTTQHSNGTDVTARLGALGLPARNVILESDLLTSTRRLVLQLSARRSATAGPSS
;
A
#
# COMPACT_ATOMS: atom_id res chain seq x y z
N MET A 1 30.67 16.53 -17.66
CA MET A 1 29.23 16.47 -17.35
C MET A 1 28.54 16.01 -18.62
N SER A 2 28.34 14.71 -18.75
CA SER A 2 27.53 14.14 -19.83
C SER A 2 26.08 14.51 -19.58
N THR A 3 25.37 14.94 -20.61
CA THR A 3 23.91 15.06 -20.62
C THR A 3 23.27 13.77 -20.08
N PRO A 4 22.28 13.84 -19.18
CA PRO A 4 21.59 12.64 -18.70
C PRO A 4 20.95 11.91 -19.89
N PRO A 5 20.90 10.56 -19.88
CA PRO A 5 20.09 9.82 -20.84
C PRO A 5 18.63 10.29 -20.75
N SER A 6 17.88 10.20 -21.86
CA SER A 6 16.45 10.51 -21.89
C SER A 6 15.71 9.75 -20.77
N SER A 7 14.87 10.47 -20.02
CA SER A 7 14.27 10.08 -18.73
C SER A 7 13.45 8.79 -18.72
N ASP A 8 12.89 8.36 -19.86
CA ASP A 8 11.85 7.32 -19.92
C ASP A 8 12.35 5.88 -19.67
N ALA A 9 13.65 5.67 -19.50
CA ALA A 9 14.23 4.33 -19.32
C ALA A 9 14.97 4.15 -17.99
N LEU A 10 14.82 5.06 -17.03
CA LEU A 10 15.57 5.02 -15.77
C LEU A 10 15.35 3.70 -15.01
N HIS A 11 14.11 3.21 -14.95
CA HIS A 11 13.77 1.94 -14.31
C HIS A 11 14.43 0.74 -15.01
N LYS A 12 14.64 0.78 -16.33
CA LYS A 12 15.35 -0.31 -17.04
C LYS A 12 16.82 -0.42 -16.65
N ALA A 13 17.44 0.68 -16.24
CA ALA A 13 18.83 0.71 -15.78
C ALA A 13 18.97 0.51 -14.26
N ALA A 14 17.91 0.78 -13.49
CA ALA A 14 17.97 0.82 -12.04
C ALA A 14 17.68 -0.52 -11.34
N PHE A 15 17.30 -1.59 -12.05
CA PHE A 15 16.95 -2.89 -11.47
C PHE A 15 17.61 -4.05 -12.21
N LEU A 16 17.68 -5.23 -11.56
CA LEU A 16 18.25 -6.43 -12.18
C LEU A 16 17.45 -6.86 -13.41
N GLY A 17 16.14 -6.66 -13.33
CA GLY A 17 15.18 -6.92 -14.38
C GLY A 17 14.46 -8.26 -14.18
N PRO A 18 13.21 -8.41 -14.66
CA PRO A 18 12.40 -9.61 -14.44
C PRO A 18 13.02 -10.94 -14.92
N LYS A 19 13.99 -10.89 -15.84
CA LYS A 19 14.71 -12.04 -16.38
C LYS A 19 16.22 -11.99 -16.13
N GLY A 20 16.69 -11.04 -15.32
CA GLY A 20 18.12 -10.82 -15.09
C GLY A 20 18.83 -10.16 -16.27
N GLU A 21 18.13 -9.28 -16.98
CA GLU A 21 18.63 -8.54 -18.14
C GLU A 21 19.94 -7.77 -17.83
N ASN A 22 20.10 -7.33 -16.58
CA ASN A 22 21.28 -6.60 -16.11
C ASN A 22 22.23 -7.48 -15.25
N ALA A 23 22.16 -8.81 -15.36
CA ALA A 23 22.95 -9.73 -14.52
C ALA A 23 24.48 -9.55 -14.68
N ASP A 24 24.97 -9.33 -15.91
CA ASP A 24 26.40 -9.12 -16.18
C ASP A 24 26.95 -7.90 -15.43
N GLU A 25 26.16 -6.82 -15.38
CA GLU A 25 26.52 -5.60 -14.69
C GLU A 25 26.51 -5.79 -13.17
N LEU A 26 25.48 -6.45 -12.64
CA LEU A 26 25.42 -6.79 -11.21
C LEU A 26 26.61 -7.68 -10.80
N GLU A 27 26.93 -8.73 -11.55
CA GLU A 27 28.08 -9.59 -11.26
C GLU A 27 29.37 -8.79 -11.24
N ARG A 28 29.58 -7.92 -12.23
CA ARG A 28 30.76 -7.05 -12.32
C ARG A 28 30.89 -6.16 -11.09
N LEU A 29 29.81 -5.50 -10.67
CA LEU A 29 29.80 -4.59 -9.51
C LEU A 29 30.03 -5.35 -8.20
N LEU A 30 29.41 -6.51 -7.99
CA LEU A 30 29.62 -7.31 -6.79
C LEU A 30 31.06 -7.83 -6.68
N LEU A 31 31.65 -8.24 -7.80
CA LEU A 31 33.07 -8.64 -7.85
C LEU A 31 34.01 -7.46 -7.59
N GLU A 32 33.69 -6.27 -8.09
CA GLU A 32 34.45 -5.05 -7.85
C GLU A 32 34.46 -4.71 -6.35
N VAL A 33 33.28 -4.66 -5.73
CA VAL A 33 33.10 -4.43 -4.28
C VAL A 33 33.89 -5.47 -3.45
N LEU A 34 33.77 -6.75 -3.78
CA LEU A 34 34.50 -7.80 -3.08
C LEU A 34 36.02 -7.67 -3.23
N ARG A 35 36.49 -7.38 -4.45
CA ARG A 35 37.93 -7.24 -4.75
C ARG A 35 38.52 -6.03 -4.06
N ASP A 36 37.81 -4.91 -4.04
CA ASP A 36 38.22 -3.69 -3.34
C ASP A 36 38.35 -3.94 -1.84
N HIS A 37 37.33 -4.54 -1.21
CA HIS A 37 37.38 -4.87 0.22
C HIS A 37 38.53 -5.81 0.57
N VAL A 38 38.76 -6.85 -0.24
CA VAL A 38 39.89 -7.78 -0.04
C VAL A 38 41.23 -7.06 -0.25
N PHE A 39 41.32 -6.16 -1.21
CA PHE A 39 42.50 -5.33 -1.42
C PHE A 39 42.76 -4.44 -0.20
N TRP A 40 41.75 -3.76 0.32
CA TRP A 40 41.85 -2.97 1.55
C TRP A 40 42.33 -3.81 2.73
N ARG A 41 41.70 -4.96 3.00
CA ARG A 41 42.10 -5.87 4.11
C ARG A 41 43.56 -6.34 4.02
N ARG A 42 44.09 -6.57 2.82
CA ARG A 42 45.48 -7.00 2.61
C ARG A 42 46.49 -5.88 2.80
N ASN A 43 46.07 -4.63 2.62
CA ASN A 43 46.94 -3.46 2.68
C ASN A 43 46.77 -2.65 3.97
N PHE A 44 45.76 -2.95 4.79
CA PHE A 44 45.67 -2.49 6.17
C PHE A 44 46.70 -3.25 7.00
N HIS A 45 47.75 -2.56 7.44
CA HIS A 45 48.96 -3.14 8.06
C HIS A 45 49.60 -4.28 7.22
N PRO A 46 50.26 -3.97 6.08
CA PRO A 46 50.78 -4.97 5.14
C PRO A 46 51.86 -5.92 5.70
N ARG A 47 52.41 -5.62 6.88
CA ARG A 47 53.44 -6.44 7.54
C ARG A 47 52.85 -7.53 8.43
N ASP A 48 51.54 -7.50 8.68
CA ASP A 48 50.89 -8.49 9.51
C ASP A 48 50.94 -9.87 8.83
N PRO A 49 51.16 -10.95 9.59
CA PRO A 49 51.24 -12.28 9.03
C PRO A 49 49.88 -12.74 8.49
N ARG A 50 49.91 -13.60 7.46
CA ARG A 50 48.70 -14.32 7.04
C ARG A 50 48.40 -15.40 8.09
N LEU A 51 47.27 -15.28 8.76
CA LEU A 51 46.82 -16.26 9.76
C LEU A 51 46.17 -17.50 9.12
N ILE A 52 45.76 -17.41 7.86
CA ILE A 52 45.24 -18.52 7.05
C ILE A 52 46.12 -18.60 5.80
N ASP A 53 46.86 -19.68 5.64
CA ASP A 53 47.78 -19.91 4.53
C ASP A 53 47.30 -21.00 3.55
N GLU A 54 48.11 -21.31 2.53
CA GLU A 54 47.76 -22.31 1.52
C GLU A 54 47.82 -23.76 2.04
N ARG A 55 48.43 -24.02 3.21
CA ARG A 55 48.44 -25.33 3.85
C ARG A 55 47.13 -25.55 4.60
N ASP A 56 46.61 -24.51 5.27
CA ASP A 56 45.32 -24.58 5.96
C ASP A 56 44.19 -24.94 4.99
N LYS A 57 44.24 -24.39 3.77
CA LYS A 57 43.28 -24.68 2.67
C LYS A 57 43.39 -26.09 2.08
N ARG A 58 44.39 -26.88 2.46
CA ARG A 58 44.60 -28.27 2.01
C ARG A 58 44.33 -29.28 3.13
N THR A 59 43.76 -28.83 4.24
CA THR A 59 43.36 -29.70 5.35
C THR A 59 42.00 -30.32 5.08
N GLU A 60 41.79 -31.53 5.60
CA GLU A 60 40.50 -32.21 5.56
C GLU A 60 39.39 -31.35 6.18
N ALA A 61 39.69 -30.64 7.27
CA ALA A 61 38.74 -29.72 7.91
C ALA A 61 38.29 -28.56 6.99
N PHE A 62 39.17 -28.04 6.13
CA PHE A 62 38.80 -27.01 5.16
C PHE A 62 37.93 -27.59 4.05
N ASP A 63 38.30 -28.75 3.51
CA ASP A 63 37.55 -29.45 2.47
C ASP A 63 36.14 -29.80 2.97
N ASP A 64 36.02 -30.33 4.19
CA ASP A 64 34.75 -30.66 4.85
C ASP A 64 33.86 -29.42 5.04
N MET A 65 34.41 -28.31 5.53
CA MET A 65 33.65 -27.06 5.71
C MET A 65 33.19 -26.50 4.36
N SER A 66 34.05 -26.51 3.33
CA SER A 66 33.72 -26.04 1.99
C SER A 66 32.64 -26.89 1.33
N ALA A 67 32.73 -28.21 1.43
CA ALA A 67 31.71 -29.14 0.95
C ALA A 67 30.38 -28.90 1.66
N ARG A 68 30.38 -28.85 3.00
CA ARG A 68 29.17 -28.57 3.79
C ARG A 68 28.54 -27.23 3.43
N LEU A 69 29.34 -26.17 3.29
CA LEU A 69 28.82 -24.86 2.91
C LEU A 69 28.16 -24.90 1.52
N ARG A 70 28.77 -25.57 0.54
CA ARG A 70 28.19 -25.70 -0.81
C ARG A 70 26.90 -26.51 -0.81
N ASP A 71 26.85 -27.59 -0.04
CA ASP A 71 25.65 -28.42 0.09
C ASP A 71 24.51 -27.64 0.75
N GLU A 72 24.76 -27.01 1.89
CA GLU A 72 23.76 -26.20 2.60
C GLU A 72 23.32 -24.98 1.77
N LEU A 73 24.26 -24.31 1.06
CA LEU A 73 23.93 -23.21 0.16
C LEU A 73 23.06 -23.67 -1.01
N SER A 74 23.37 -24.82 -1.60
CA SER A 74 22.57 -25.37 -2.70
C SER A 74 21.15 -25.74 -2.26
N LYS A 75 21.01 -26.28 -1.04
CA LYS A 75 19.70 -26.60 -0.44
C LYS A 75 18.87 -25.33 -0.23
N ILE A 76 19.41 -24.32 0.46
CA ILE A 76 18.64 -23.09 0.74
C ILE A 76 18.29 -22.34 -0.54
N LEU A 77 19.18 -22.31 -1.54
CA LEU A 77 18.89 -21.71 -2.85
C LEU A 77 17.79 -22.45 -3.61
N ALA A 78 17.63 -23.76 -3.42
CA ALA A 78 16.53 -24.52 -4.01
C ALA A 78 15.21 -24.28 -3.25
N GLU A 79 15.26 -24.15 -1.93
CA GLU A 79 14.10 -23.85 -1.08
C GLU A 79 13.55 -22.45 -1.34
N LEU A 80 14.42 -21.44 -1.48
CA LEU A 80 14.01 -20.05 -1.77
C LEU A 80 13.26 -19.90 -3.10
N LYS A 81 13.54 -20.76 -4.09
CA LYS A 81 12.84 -20.76 -5.39
C LYS A 81 11.39 -21.24 -5.31
N ARG A 82 10.96 -21.80 -4.18
CA ARG A 82 9.56 -22.17 -3.93
C ARG A 82 8.72 -20.98 -3.44
N ALA A 83 9.35 -19.87 -3.07
CA ALA A 83 8.66 -18.66 -2.66
C ALA A 83 8.10 -17.88 -3.87
N ALA A 84 7.13 -17.01 -3.62
CA ALA A 84 6.53 -16.16 -4.66
C ALA A 84 7.60 -15.39 -5.46
N PRO A 85 7.47 -15.26 -6.80
CA PRO A 85 8.46 -14.58 -7.63
C PRO A 85 8.24 -13.06 -7.57
N LEU A 86 8.59 -12.43 -6.44
CA LEU A 86 8.30 -11.02 -6.14
C LEU A 86 8.91 -10.01 -7.12
N TYR A 87 9.91 -10.43 -7.90
CA TYR A 87 10.53 -9.63 -8.97
C TYR A 87 9.71 -9.59 -10.26
N SER A 88 8.79 -10.55 -10.45
CA SER A 88 8.05 -10.72 -11.70
C SER A 88 6.94 -9.67 -11.82
N PRO A 89 6.74 -9.03 -12.98
CA PRO A 89 5.59 -8.15 -13.22
C PRO A 89 4.24 -8.88 -13.10
N ARG A 90 4.24 -10.22 -13.16
CA ARG A 90 3.06 -11.07 -12.89
C ARG A 90 2.59 -11.03 -11.43
N GLN A 91 3.41 -10.47 -10.52
CA GLN A 91 3.00 -10.20 -9.15
C GLN A 91 2.23 -8.89 -9.09
N VAL A 92 0.92 -8.98 -8.82
CA VAL A 92 -0.04 -7.87 -8.80
C VAL A 92 -0.63 -7.71 -7.39
N ALA A 93 -0.02 -8.34 -6.38
CA ALA A 93 -0.66 -8.59 -5.09
C ALA A 93 -0.15 -7.72 -3.92
N HIS A 94 1.12 -7.92 -3.52
CA HIS A 94 1.63 -7.44 -2.23
C HIS A 94 2.55 -6.22 -2.38
N ILE A 95 2.75 -5.53 -1.25
CA ILE A 95 3.68 -4.39 -1.10
C ILE A 95 5.14 -4.89 -1.08
N VAL A 96 5.58 -5.54 -2.15
CA VAL A 96 6.96 -5.98 -2.35
C VAL A 96 7.28 -5.98 -3.84
N SER A 97 8.44 -5.44 -4.19
CA SER A 97 9.01 -5.51 -5.54
C SER A 97 10.51 -5.82 -5.45
N ASP A 98 11.13 -6.09 -6.60
CA ASP A 98 12.59 -6.25 -6.72
C ASP A 98 13.30 -4.99 -6.17
N PRO A 99 14.35 -5.11 -5.34
CA PRO A 99 15.13 -3.95 -4.93
C PRO A 99 15.85 -3.33 -6.14
N SER A 100 16.14 -2.04 -6.05
CA SER A 100 16.96 -1.38 -7.05
C SER A 100 18.40 -1.93 -7.00
N LEU A 101 19.05 -2.04 -8.16
CA LEU A 101 20.48 -2.38 -8.29
C LEU A 101 21.36 -1.54 -7.37
N PRO A 102 21.27 -0.19 -7.33
CA PRO A 102 22.09 0.60 -6.43
C PRO A 102 21.81 0.27 -4.96
N ALA A 103 20.57 0.04 -4.55
CA ALA A 103 20.28 -0.38 -3.19
C ALA A 103 20.90 -1.75 -2.87
N PHE A 104 20.76 -2.74 -3.76
CA PHE A 104 21.32 -4.07 -3.57
C PHE A 104 22.85 -4.06 -3.47
N VAL A 105 23.52 -3.39 -4.41
CA VAL A 105 24.99 -3.25 -4.42
C VAL A 105 25.47 -2.49 -3.18
N GLY A 106 24.76 -1.43 -2.79
CA GLY A 106 25.07 -0.65 -1.58
C GLY A 106 24.95 -1.49 -0.31
N TYR A 107 23.91 -2.32 -0.20
CA TYR A 107 23.75 -3.24 0.92
C TYR A 107 24.90 -4.24 0.98
N PHE A 108 25.25 -4.87 -0.15
CA PHE A 108 26.36 -5.82 -0.21
C PHE A 108 27.70 -5.16 0.15
N ALA A 109 27.94 -3.93 -0.33
CA ALA A 109 29.13 -3.16 0.02
C ALA A 109 29.21 -2.89 1.52
N GLY A 110 28.15 -2.36 2.13
CA GLY A 110 28.12 -2.09 3.57
C GLY A 110 28.21 -3.36 4.43
N LEU A 111 27.64 -4.48 3.97
CA LEU A 111 27.66 -5.78 4.66
C LEU A 111 29.10 -6.25 4.91
N LEU A 112 30.01 -6.04 3.96
CA LEU A 112 31.41 -6.47 4.07
C LEU A 112 32.18 -5.76 5.21
N TYR A 113 31.76 -4.56 5.61
CA TYR A 113 32.32 -3.80 6.72
C TYR A 113 31.60 -4.05 8.05
N ASN A 114 30.33 -4.47 8.01
CA ASN A 114 29.53 -4.82 9.19
C ASN A 114 29.54 -3.74 10.28
N GLN A 115 29.40 -2.48 9.86
CA GLN A 115 29.40 -1.33 10.77
C GLN A 115 28.07 -1.21 11.53
N ASN A 116 28.13 -0.71 12.76
CA ASN A 116 26.98 -0.52 13.63
C ASN A 116 26.69 0.98 13.82
N ASN A 117 25.60 1.48 13.21
CA ASN A 117 25.23 2.89 13.21
C ASN A 117 24.78 3.41 14.58
N VAL A 118 24.69 2.58 15.61
CA VAL A 118 24.34 3.04 16.96
C VAL A 118 25.35 4.06 17.51
N VAL A 119 26.63 3.94 17.12
CA VAL A 119 27.72 4.83 17.56
C VAL A 119 28.66 5.14 16.40
N ALA A 120 28.87 6.43 16.13
CA ALA A 120 29.65 6.90 15.00
C ALA A 120 31.14 6.51 15.05
N GLU A 121 31.70 6.21 16.23
CA GLU A 121 33.10 5.77 16.37
C GLU A 121 33.42 4.50 15.56
N VAL A 122 32.46 3.56 15.48
CA VAL A 122 32.62 2.29 14.76
C VAL A 122 31.97 2.30 13.37
N SER A 123 31.33 3.42 12.99
CA SER A 123 30.50 3.54 11.80
C SER A 123 30.50 4.96 11.15
N PRO A 124 31.62 5.70 11.14
CA PRO A 124 31.58 7.13 10.82
C PRO A 124 31.08 7.41 9.39
N GLU A 125 31.44 6.56 8.43
CA GLU A 125 30.99 6.72 7.04
C GLU A 125 29.53 6.30 6.87
N THR A 126 29.11 5.19 7.45
CA THR A 126 27.72 4.72 7.33
C THR A 126 26.72 5.60 8.10
N VAL A 127 27.16 6.32 9.13
CA VAL A 127 26.40 7.41 9.76
C VAL A 127 26.29 8.64 8.83
N ARG A 128 27.34 8.99 8.08
CA ARG A 128 27.27 10.06 7.07
C ARG A 128 26.34 9.70 5.91
N GLU A 129 26.30 8.45 5.50
CA GLU A 129 25.39 8.02 4.44
C GLU A 129 23.93 8.01 4.89
N GLU A 130 23.66 7.58 6.12
CA GLU A 130 22.33 7.73 6.70
C GLU A 130 21.89 9.19 6.74
N ARG A 131 22.78 10.07 7.20
CA ARG A 131 22.55 11.51 7.20
C ARG A 131 22.26 12.07 5.81
N ALA A 132 23.03 11.68 4.80
CA ALA A 132 22.85 12.14 3.43
C ALA A 132 21.48 11.69 2.88
N TYR A 133 21.08 10.45 3.20
CA TYR A 133 19.76 9.94 2.87
C TYR A 133 18.63 10.75 3.54
N PHE A 134 18.74 11.07 4.83
CA PHE A 134 17.75 11.89 5.53
C PHE A 134 17.70 13.33 5.06
N LYS A 135 18.82 13.89 4.60
CA LYS A 135 18.81 15.18 3.92
C LYS A 135 17.92 15.12 2.66
N ALA A 136 18.10 14.09 1.83
CA ALA A 136 17.29 13.90 0.63
C ALA A 136 15.81 13.64 0.97
N LEU A 137 15.50 12.87 2.02
CA LEU A 137 14.11 12.66 2.46
C LEU A 137 13.47 13.95 3.00
N ALA A 138 14.19 14.73 3.82
CA ALA A 138 13.70 16.00 4.33
C ALA A 138 13.43 16.99 3.18
N GLU A 139 14.34 17.05 2.19
CA GLU A 139 14.12 17.79 0.95
C GLU A 139 12.90 17.25 0.22
N MET A 140 12.76 15.92 0.02
CA MET A 140 11.64 15.26 -0.67
C MET A 140 10.27 15.64 -0.09
N VAL A 141 10.13 15.65 1.24
CA VAL A 141 8.86 15.97 1.91
C VAL A 141 8.68 17.45 2.23
N GLY A 142 9.66 18.30 1.87
CA GLY A 142 9.63 19.75 2.10
C GLY A 142 9.79 20.15 3.57
N TYR A 143 10.41 19.31 4.40
CA TYR A 143 10.76 19.65 5.78
C TYR A 143 11.87 20.72 5.82
N PRO A 144 12.02 21.43 6.95
CA PRO A 144 13.19 22.29 7.17
C PRO A 144 14.49 21.53 6.95
N THR A 145 15.56 22.25 6.62
CA THR A 145 16.90 21.70 6.41
C THR A 145 17.25 20.64 7.45
N PHE A 146 17.72 19.48 7.01
CA PHE A 146 18.10 18.41 7.93
C PHE A 146 19.26 18.84 8.84
N LEU A 147 19.16 18.51 10.13
CA LEU A 147 20.13 18.85 11.18
C LEU A 147 21.58 18.68 10.69
N PRO A 148 22.53 19.62 10.91
CA PRO A 148 23.94 19.51 10.53
C PRO A 148 24.74 18.44 11.32
N GLU A 149 25.93 18.04 10.81
CA GLU A 149 26.79 17.03 11.48
C GLU A 149 27.29 17.55 12.83
N THR A 150 27.67 18.83 12.85
CA THR A 150 27.99 19.60 14.04
C THR A 150 26.97 20.73 14.19
N LEU A 151 26.41 20.90 15.39
CA LEU A 151 25.42 21.96 15.63
C LEU A 151 26.06 23.36 15.59
N PRO A 152 25.53 24.29 14.79
CA PRO A 152 25.85 25.71 14.90
C PRO A 152 25.50 26.25 16.28
N ARG A 153 26.25 27.25 16.77
CA ARG A 153 26.02 27.85 18.10
C ARG A 153 24.61 28.43 18.27
N ASP A 154 23.97 28.84 17.18
CA ASP A 154 22.64 29.42 17.13
C ASP A 154 21.51 28.41 16.89
N ALA A 155 21.83 27.14 16.61
CA ALA A 155 20.84 26.07 16.44
C ALA A 155 20.00 25.85 17.71
N HIS A 156 20.58 26.12 18.89
CA HIS A 156 19.91 26.01 20.18
C HIS A 156 18.93 27.15 20.48
N ALA A 157 18.99 28.27 19.75
CA ALA A 157 18.21 29.46 20.02
C ALA A 157 16.96 29.59 19.12
N ARG A 158 16.58 28.52 18.40
CA ARG A 158 15.48 28.50 17.40
C ARG A 158 15.57 29.59 16.32
N ARG A 159 16.77 30.13 16.08
CA ARG A 159 16.99 31.11 15.01
C ARG A 159 17.03 30.44 13.63
N ALA A 160 17.29 29.14 13.59
CA ALA A 160 17.20 28.28 12.42
C ALA A 160 16.38 27.03 12.79
N SER A 161 15.47 26.64 11.90
CA SER A 161 14.68 25.41 12.02
C SER A 161 15.41 24.26 11.35
N TYR A 162 15.62 23.17 12.09
CA TYR A 162 16.19 21.94 11.55
C TYR A 162 15.23 20.78 11.76
N SER A 163 15.12 19.92 10.76
CA SER A 163 14.46 18.61 10.90
C SER A 163 15.43 17.55 11.42
N TRP A 164 14.90 16.45 11.92
CA TRP A 164 15.66 15.29 12.39
C TRP A 164 14.94 13.99 12.03
N GLY A 165 15.66 12.88 11.98
CA GLY A 165 15.13 11.58 11.59
C GLY A 165 16.24 10.54 11.50
N HIS A 166 15.87 9.27 11.43
CA HIS A 166 16.80 8.13 11.32
C HIS A 166 16.10 6.87 10.80
N LEU A 167 16.89 5.89 10.31
CA LEU A 167 16.32 4.61 9.87
C LEU A 167 15.87 3.78 11.06
N CYS A 168 14.81 3.02 10.85
CA CYS A 168 14.23 2.03 11.77
C CYS A 168 14.25 0.65 11.10
N SER A 169 13.99 -0.42 11.86
CA SER A 169 13.78 -1.76 11.28
C SER A 169 12.51 -1.89 10.45
N GLY A 170 11.57 -0.93 10.56
CA GLY A 170 10.40 -0.80 9.69
C GLY A 170 9.39 0.24 10.19
N GLY A 171 8.35 0.51 9.39
CA GLY A 171 7.35 1.53 9.68
C GLY A 171 6.59 1.34 10.99
N THR A 172 6.40 0.09 11.45
CA THR A 172 5.81 -0.17 12.77
C THR A 172 6.61 0.44 13.91
N VAL A 173 7.95 0.36 13.85
CA VAL A 173 8.85 0.93 14.85
C VAL A 173 8.91 2.45 14.72
N ALA A 174 8.91 2.98 13.50
CA ALA A 174 8.83 4.42 13.24
C ALA A 174 7.55 5.06 13.83
N ASN A 175 6.39 4.44 13.61
CA ASN A 175 5.11 4.86 14.19
C ASN A 175 5.11 4.77 15.72
N LEU A 176 5.70 3.70 16.28
CA LEU A 176 5.83 3.52 17.72
C LEU A 176 6.70 4.62 18.35
N GLU A 177 7.83 4.94 17.71
CA GLU A 177 8.72 5.99 18.19
C GLU A 177 8.06 7.37 18.14
N THR A 178 7.27 7.65 17.10
CA THR A 178 6.47 8.89 17.04
C THR A 178 5.51 8.99 18.22
N LEU A 179 4.73 7.94 18.50
CA LEU A 179 3.83 7.91 19.66
C LEU A 179 4.58 8.12 20.97
N TRP A 180 5.76 7.51 21.09
CA TRP A 180 6.60 7.63 22.27
C TRP A 180 7.08 9.07 22.49
N ILE A 181 7.56 9.74 21.45
CA ILE A 181 7.99 11.14 21.46
C ILE A 181 6.80 12.05 21.76
N ALA A 182 5.71 11.94 20.99
CA ALA A 182 4.52 12.77 21.13
C ALA A 182 3.97 12.69 22.57
N ARG A 183 3.88 11.48 23.14
CA ARG A 183 3.41 11.25 24.52
C ARG A 183 4.28 11.97 25.54
N ASN A 184 5.61 11.84 25.41
CA ASN A 184 6.54 12.44 26.37
C ASN A 184 6.52 13.97 26.29
N ILE A 185 6.40 14.54 25.09
CA ILE A 185 6.29 15.98 24.87
C ILE A 185 4.97 16.52 25.44
N ARG A 186 3.84 15.90 25.09
CA ARG A 186 2.51 16.34 25.49
C ARG A 186 2.33 16.40 27.01
N LEU A 187 3.00 15.53 27.75
CA LEU A 187 2.92 15.45 29.21
C LEU A 187 4.01 16.27 29.94
N TYR A 188 4.97 16.84 29.20
CA TYR A 188 6.07 17.61 29.78
C TYR A 188 5.62 18.84 30.58
N PRO A 189 4.69 19.70 30.09
CA PRO A 189 4.25 20.88 30.85
C PRO A 189 3.63 20.51 32.21
N LEU A 190 2.89 19.41 32.25
CA LEU A 190 2.28 18.88 33.48
C LEU A 190 3.35 18.40 34.46
N ALA A 191 4.42 17.76 33.96
CA ALA A 191 5.55 17.37 34.80
C ALA A 191 6.28 18.59 35.38
N ILE A 192 6.44 19.67 34.62
CA ILE A 192 7.03 20.91 35.12
C ILE A 192 6.17 21.55 36.21
N ARG A 193 4.85 21.67 35.98
CA ARG A 193 3.93 22.19 37.00
C ARG A 193 3.98 21.36 38.28
N LEU A 194 4.03 20.03 38.17
CA LEU A 194 4.11 19.14 39.32
C LEU A 194 5.43 19.31 40.11
N VAL A 195 6.57 19.43 39.43
CA VAL A 195 7.87 19.68 40.09
C VAL A 195 7.88 21.02 40.80
N ALA A 196 7.40 22.08 40.14
CA ALA A 196 7.33 23.42 40.71
C ALA A 196 6.45 23.45 41.97
N HIS A 197 5.36 22.68 41.98
CA HIS A 197 4.47 22.57 43.13
C HIS A 197 5.05 21.74 44.29
N GLN A 198 5.79 20.66 44.00
CA GLN A 198 6.26 19.72 45.02
C GLN A 198 7.63 20.07 45.61
N THR A 199 8.42 20.92 44.94
CA THR A 199 9.82 21.17 45.31
C THR A 199 10.11 22.67 45.37
N ASP A 200 10.32 23.20 46.58
CA ASP A 200 10.65 24.62 46.79
C ASP A 200 11.83 25.11 45.94
N THR A 201 12.84 24.25 45.71
CA THR A 201 14.02 24.53 44.87
C THR A 201 13.67 24.96 43.44
N PHE A 202 12.56 24.47 42.91
CA PHE A 202 12.10 24.67 41.53
C PHE A 202 10.77 25.41 41.45
N ALA A 203 10.28 25.98 42.56
CA ALA A 203 9.02 26.72 42.61
C ALA A 203 8.95 27.86 41.58
N SER A 204 10.08 28.52 41.29
CA SER A 204 10.18 29.58 40.27
C SER A 204 9.84 29.11 38.85
N PHE A 205 9.80 27.80 38.57
CA PHE A 205 9.36 27.30 37.27
C PHE A 205 7.85 27.44 37.06
N ALA A 206 7.06 27.64 38.13
CA ALA A 206 5.64 27.95 38.04
C ALA A 206 5.38 29.28 37.30
N ASP A 207 6.32 30.23 37.40
CA ASP A 207 6.22 31.56 36.80
C ASP A 207 6.69 31.62 35.34
N LEU A 208 7.18 30.51 34.79
CA LEU A 208 7.61 30.47 33.39
C LEU A 208 6.40 30.66 32.47
N GLU A 209 6.48 31.67 31.61
CA GLU A 209 5.43 31.95 30.64
C GLU A 209 5.47 30.95 29.47
N VAL A 210 4.31 30.49 29.04
CA VAL A 210 4.11 29.68 27.82
C VAL A 210 3.04 30.31 26.94
N THR A 211 3.13 30.05 25.64
CA THR A 211 2.11 30.45 24.66
C THR A 211 1.10 29.32 24.51
N THR A 212 -0.18 29.62 24.71
CA THR A 212 -1.31 28.68 24.54
C THR A 212 -1.70 28.54 23.07
N ALA A 213 -2.54 27.55 22.74
CA ALA A 213 -3.01 27.35 21.35
C ALA A 213 -3.65 28.60 20.72
N PRO A 214 -4.50 29.40 21.42
CA PRO A 214 -5.02 30.66 20.87
C PRO A 214 -4.02 31.84 20.85
N GLY A 215 -2.75 31.60 21.20
CA GLY A 215 -1.69 32.63 21.18
C GLY A 215 -1.55 33.47 22.46
N GLU A 216 -2.34 33.22 23.51
CA GLU A 216 -2.21 33.91 24.80
C GLU A 216 -0.93 33.46 25.54
N ARG A 217 -0.19 34.40 26.12
CA ARG A 217 0.94 34.13 27.03
C ARG A 217 0.47 34.17 28.48
N ALA A 218 0.77 33.11 29.22
CA ALA A 218 0.46 33.01 30.65
C ALA A 218 1.52 32.16 31.38
N ALA A 219 1.66 32.39 32.69
CA ALA A 219 2.49 31.55 33.55
C ALA A 219 1.93 30.11 33.62
N LEU A 220 2.82 29.12 33.75
CA LEU A 220 2.44 27.70 33.81
C LEU A 220 1.40 27.41 34.90
N ASP A 221 1.53 28.02 36.08
CA ASP A 221 0.61 27.76 37.20
C ASP A 221 -0.71 28.55 37.11
N ALA A 222 -0.77 29.57 36.25
CA ALA A 222 -2.02 30.28 35.95
C ALA A 222 -2.93 29.51 34.99
N LEU A 223 -2.41 28.48 34.33
CA LEU A 223 -3.13 27.69 33.33
C LEU A 223 -3.73 26.43 33.95
N SER A 224 -5.00 26.16 33.65
CA SER A 224 -5.64 24.86 33.94
C SER A 224 -4.91 23.72 33.25
N THR A 225 -5.03 22.50 33.78
CA THR A 225 -4.48 21.27 33.19
C THR A 225 -4.95 21.09 31.75
N TRP A 226 -6.20 21.41 31.43
CA TRP A 226 -6.71 21.42 30.05
C TRP A 226 -5.86 22.27 29.10
N ARG A 227 -5.55 23.50 29.49
CA ARG A 227 -4.78 24.44 28.68
C ARG A 227 -3.31 24.00 28.56
N LEU A 228 -2.74 23.44 29.64
CA LEU A 228 -1.38 22.90 29.64
C LEU A 228 -1.25 21.64 28.76
N SER A 229 -2.27 20.79 28.71
CA SER A 229 -2.32 19.65 27.79
C SER A 229 -2.49 20.07 26.32
N ASN A 230 -2.88 21.32 26.05
CA ASN A 230 -3.11 21.85 24.71
C ASN A 230 -2.13 22.99 24.36
N LEU A 231 -0.90 22.94 24.89
CA LEU A 231 0.16 23.82 24.39
C LEU A 231 0.63 23.34 23.00
N PRO A 232 0.89 24.27 22.06
CA PRO A 232 1.58 23.96 20.81
C PRO A 232 2.92 23.27 21.05
N ILE A 233 3.32 22.35 20.16
CA ILE A 233 4.54 21.54 20.32
C ILE A 233 5.77 22.43 20.45
N ASP A 234 5.84 23.47 19.62
CA ASP A 234 6.91 24.45 19.63
C ASP A 234 6.95 25.20 20.97
N ALA A 235 5.82 25.56 21.57
CA ALA A 235 5.78 26.18 22.90
C ALA A 235 6.33 25.22 23.99
N ILE A 236 6.08 23.92 23.88
CA ILE A 236 6.59 22.91 24.82
C ILE A 236 8.10 22.73 24.68
N THR A 237 8.61 22.59 23.46
CA THR A 237 10.06 22.45 23.24
C THR A 237 10.81 23.75 23.54
N ASP A 238 10.21 24.93 23.36
CA ASP A 238 10.76 26.21 23.85
C ASP A 238 10.85 26.26 25.39
N LEU A 239 9.80 25.83 26.09
CA LEU A 239 9.82 25.70 27.54
C LEU A 239 10.96 24.77 28.00
N HIS A 240 11.14 23.64 27.31
CA HIS A 240 12.24 22.71 27.60
C HIS A 240 13.62 23.38 27.46
N LEU A 241 13.84 24.12 26.38
CA LEU A 241 15.09 24.84 26.12
C LEU A 241 15.38 25.91 27.18
N ARG A 242 14.36 26.70 27.57
CA ARG A 242 14.51 27.73 28.62
C ARG A 242 14.85 27.13 29.98
N ILE A 243 14.24 25.99 30.33
CA ILE A 243 14.58 25.25 31.55
C ILE A 243 16.02 24.71 31.46
N LYS A 244 16.41 24.10 30.33
CA LYS A 244 17.78 23.60 30.12
C LYS A 244 18.81 24.71 30.29
N ALA A 245 18.59 25.87 29.66
CA ALA A 245 19.45 27.05 29.79
C ALA A 245 19.57 27.52 31.24
N THR A 246 18.43 27.63 31.95
CA THR A 246 18.41 28.05 33.37
C THR A 246 19.16 27.08 34.28
N LEU A 247 19.09 25.77 34.00
CA LEU A 247 19.81 24.75 34.77
C LEU A 247 21.31 24.72 34.44
N GLN A 248 21.69 25.00 33.19
CA GLN A 248 23.10 25.06 32.74
C GLN A 248 23.87 26.27 33.30
N GLU A 249 23.19 27.40 33.52
CA GLU A 249 23.78 28.58 34.19
C GLU A 249 24.08 28.32 35.69
N GLY A 250 23.47 27.29 36.27
CA GLY A 250 23.61 26.92 37.67
C GLY A 250 24.66 25.83 37.95
N PRO A 251 24.86 25.46 39.24
CA PRO A 251 25.73 24.36 39.61
C PRO A 251 25.24 23.04 39.01
N PRO A 252 26.12 22.12 38.55
CA PRO A 252 25.73 20.82 38.00
C PRO A 252 24.80 20.00 38.92
N ALA A 253 24.97 20.13 40.24
CA ALA A 253 24.10 19.49 41.24
C ALA A 253 22.63 19.95 41.15
N ARG A 254 22.35 21.18 40.70
CA ARG A 254 20.97 21.68 40.49
C ARG A 254 20.30 20.97 39.32
N ALA A 255 21.03 20.76 38.22
CA ALA A 255 20.53 20.00 37.07
C ALA A 255 20.27 18.53 37.43
N GLN A 256 21.16 17.90 38.19
CA GLN A 256 20.96 16.55 38.70
C GLN A 256 19.74 16.46 39.62
N ALA A 257 19.62 17.38 40.59
CA ALA A 257 18.46 17.44 41.49
C ALA A 257 17.14 17.63 40.73
N PHE A 258 17.14 18.42 39.65
CA PHE A 258 15.97 18.57 38.79
C PHE A 258 15.59 17.28 38.08
N GLN A 259 16.57 16.56 37.50
CA GLN A 259 16.34 15.26 36.88
C GLN A 259 15.84 14.20 37.88
N GLU A 260 16.30 14.27 39.13
CA GLU A 260 15.83 13.40 40.20
C GLU A 260 14.40 13.73 40.65
N ALA A 261 14.06 15.01 40.69
CA ALA A 261 12.74 15.51 41.09
C ALA A 261 11.68 15.36 39.98
N LEU A 262 12.06 15.40 38.70
CA LEU A 262 11.13 15.37 37.57
C LEU A 262 10.40 14.01 37.50
N PRO A 263 9.08 13.94 37.80
CA PRO A 263 8.32 12.71 37.77
C PRO A 263 7.90 12.40 36.32
N SER A 264 8.83 12.52 35.37
CA SER A 264 8.52 12.29 33.96
C SER A 264 7.98 10.88 33.74
N VAL A 265 7.14 10.71 32.72
CA VAL A 265 6.62 9.39 32.31
C VAL A 265 7.76 8.39 32.08
N ARG A 266 8.94 8.86 31.64
CA ARG A 266 10.15 8.03 31.48
C ARG A 266 10.62 7.37 32.79
N ARG A 267 10.53 8.08 33.92
CA ARG A 267 11.01 7.59 35.22
C ARG A 267 9.90 6.94 36.05
N ALA A 268 8.72 7.56 36.07
CA ALA A 268 7.60 7.11 36.91
C ALA A 268 6.73 6.04 36.24
N GLY A 269 6.71 6.01 34.90
CA GLY A 269 5.65 5.33 34.13
C GLY A 269 4.37 6.17 34.06
N LEU A 270 3.56 5.96 33.02
CA LEU A 270 2.40 6.80 32.71
C LEU A 270 1.35 6.78 33.83
N ALA A 271 0.98 5.59 34.32
CA ALA A 271 0.00 5.44 35.38
C ALA A 271 0.43 6.13 36.70
N SER A 272 1.68 5.91 37.11
CA SER A 272 2.21 6.54 38.33
C SER A 272 2.27 8.06 38.21
N PHE A 273 2.69 8.57 37.04
CA PHE A 273 2.70 9.99 36.76
C PHE A 273 1.31 10.62 36.90
N LEU A 274 0.30 10.05 36.24
CA LEU A 274 -1.07 10.57 36.31
C LEU A 274 -1.66 10.49 37.72
N LEU A 275 -1.40 9.40 38.45
CA LEU A 275 -1.83 9.27 39.85
C LEU A 275 -1.19 10.33 40.76
N GLN A 276 0.10 10.62 40.57
CA GLN A 276 0.79 11.66 41.34
C GLN A 276 0.27 13.05 40.99
N TYR A 277 0.09 13.35 39.70
CA TYR A 277 -0.45 14.62 39.24
C TYR A 277 -1.87 14.85 39.80
N ASN A 278 -2.77 13.88 39.65
CA ASN A 278 -4.16 14.01 40.08
C ASN A 278 -4.31 14.03 41.61
N ARG A 279 -3.34 13.53 42.37
CA ARG A 279 -3.27 13.73 43.83
C ARG A 279 -2.83 15.14 44.21
N ALA A 280 -1.91 15.73 43.45
CA ALA A 280 -1.45 17.10 43.68
C ALA A 280 -2.51 18.14 43.26
N PHE A 281 -3.27 17.85 42.20
CA PHE A 281 -4.28 18.73 41.62
C PHE A 281 -5.66 18.03 41.54
N PRO A 282 -6.33 17.76 42.68
CA PRO A 282 -7.59 17.00 42.69
C PRO A 282 -8.76 17.72 42.00
N ASP A 283 -8.74 19.06 42.00
CA ASP A 283 -9.77 19.90 41.36
C ASP A 283 -9.46 20.23 39.89
N ASP A 284 -8.29 19.83 39.39
CA ASP A 284 -7.81 20.05 38.01
C ASP A 284 -7.06 18.80 37.50
N PRO A 285 -7.74 17.64 37.38
CA PRO A 285 -7.07 16.37 37.08
C PRO A 285 -6.64 16.28 35.61
N ALA A 286 -5.48 15.66 35.38
CA ALA A 286 -5.03 15.23 34.06
C ALA A 286 -5.81 13.99 33.59
N ARG A 287 -6.02 13.92 32.28
CA ARG A 287 -6.67 12.80 31.58
C ARG A 287 -5.71 12.17 30.58
N LEU A 288 -5.90 10.87 30.33
CA LEU A 288 -5.22 10.18 29.25
C LEU A 288 -5.66 10.78 27.91
N PRO A 289 -4.73 11.15 27.01
CA PRO A 289 -5.09 11.73 25.73
C PRO A 289 -5.54 10.66 24.71
N LYS A 290 -6.39 11.08 23.77
CA LYS A 290 -6.87 10.26 22.64
C LYS A 290 -5.98 10.39 21.40
N VAL A 291 -5.97 9.39 20.54
CA VAL A 291 -5.36 9.45 19.20
C VAL A 291 -6.43 9.17 18.17
N PHE A 292 -6.53 10.02 17.15
CA PHE A 292 -7.46 9.82 16.03
C PHE A 292 -6.72 9.35 14.79
N ILE A 293 -7.32 8.44 14.03
CA ILE A 293 -6.78 7.91 12.79
C ILE A 293 -7.94 7.49 11.88
N SER A 294 -7.72 7.43 10.57
CA SER A 294 -8.69 6.85 9.63
C SER A 294 -9.09 5.42 10.03
N GLN A 295 -10.33 5.02 9.78
CA GLN A 295 -10.76 3.62 9.94
C GLN A 295 -10.03 2.66 8.99
N ALA A 296 -9.47 3.15 7.88
CA ALA A 296 -8.61 2.40 6.95
C ALA A 296 -7.17 2.18 7.50
N THR A 297 -7.00 2.22 8.83
CA THR A 297 -5.70 2.17 9.50
C THR A 297 -5.06 0.79 9.48
N HIS A 298 -3.73 0.78 9.44
CA HIS A 298 -2.95 -0.44 9.64
C HIS A 298 -3.01 -0.91 11.11
N TYR A 299 -3.23 -2.21 11.32
CA TYR A 299 -3.39 -2.83 12.64
C TYR A 299 -2.26 -2.53 13.64
N CYS A 300 -1.06 -2.15 13.16
CA CYS A 300 0.08 -1.83 14.02
C CYS A 300 -0.20 -0.66 14.98
N TRP A 301 -1.15 0.22 14.68
CA TRP A 301 -1.48 1.36 15.55
C TRP A 301 -2.07 0.91 16.88
N GLN A 302 -3.00 -0.04 16.89
CA GLN A 302 -3.54 -0.62 18.13
C GLN A 302 -2.44 -1.28 18.97
N LYS A 303 -1.55 -2.04 18.31
CA LYS A 303 -0.37 -2.64 18.96
C LYS A 303 0.55 -1.58 19.57
N ASN A 304 0.83 -0.50 18.84
CA ASN A 304 1.71 0.55 19.32
C ASN A 304 1.09 1.30 20.50
N MET A 305 -0.23 1.53 20.49
CA MET A 305 -0.97 2.15 21.60
C MET A 305 -0.92 1.32 22.90
N ASP A 306 -0.99 -0.01 22.78
CA ASP A 306 -0.74 -0.94 23.88
C ASP A 306 0.71 -0.81 24.40
N VAL A 307 1.71 -0.92 23.51
CA VAL A 307 3.13 -0.87 23.88
C VAL A 307 3.53 0.44 24.57
N VAL A 308 3.01 1.59 24.13
CA VAL A 308 3.29 2.90 24.78
C VAL A 308 2.50 3.11 26.07
N GLY A 309 1.62 2.19 26.44
CA GLY A 309 0.85 2.20 27.68
C GLY A 309 -0.33 3.17 27.68
N LEU A 310 -0.79 3.65 26.52
CA LEU A 310 -2.02 4.44 26.39
C LEU A 310 -3.27 3.55 26.37
N GLY A 311 -3.12 2.30 25.92
CA GLY A 311 -4.22 1.34 25.75
C GLY A 311 -4.89 1.49 24.39
N ALA A 312 -5.36 0.36 23.83
CA ALA A 312 -6.01 0.35 22.51
C ALA A 312 -7.28 1.22 22.48
N ASP A 313 -8.04 1.30 23.57
CA ASP A 313 -9.24 2.14 23.71
C ASP A 313 -8.98 3.65 23.60
N ALA A 314 -7.72 4.08 23.70
CA ALA A 314 -7.33 5.46 23.48
C ALA A 314 -7.16 5.81 22.00
N LEU A 315 -7.08 4.80 21.12
CA LEU A 315 -7.14 4.97 19.68
C LEU A 315 -8.60 5.00 19.25
N GLU A 316 -8.98 6.02 18.51
CA GLU A 316 -10.33 6.18 17.99
C GLU A 316 -10.26 6.36 16.48
N THR A 317 -11.00 5.50 15.76
CA THR A 317 -11.05 5.54 14.31
C THR A 317 -12.09 6.53 13.85
N ILE A 318 -11.74 7.36 12.87
CA ILE A 318 -12.63 8.28 12.17
C ILE A 318 -13.12 7.59 10.89
N PRO A 319 -14.42 7.69 10.54
CA PRO A 319 -14.93 7.18 9.27
C PRO A 319 -14.16 7.68 8.04
N VAL A 320 -14.28 6.97 6.93
CA VAL A 320 -13.75 7.41 5.63
C VAL A 320 -14.85 7.92 4.71
N ASP A 321 -14.48 8.80 3.78
CA ASP A 321 -15.31 9.19 2.64
C ASP A 321 -15.42 8.07 1.58
N ASP A 322 -16.12 8.36 0.48
CA ASP A 322 -16.31 7.46 -0.66
C ASP A 322 -15.00 7.11 -1.41
N ARG A 323 -13.92 7.85 -1.14
CA ARG A 323 -12.57 7.65 -1.69
C ARG A 323 -11.64 6.95 -0.69
N ILE A 324 -12.16 6.47 0.45
CA ILE A 324 -11.41 5.78 1.52
C ILE A 324 -10.42 6.70 2.25
N ARG A 325 -10.69 8.01 2.25
CA ARG A 325 -9.89 9.02 2.92
C ARG A 325 -10.56 9.44 4.21
N LEU A 326 -9.78 9.84 5.22
CA LEU A 326 -10.30 10.31 6.51
C LEU A 326 -11.34 11.43 6.33
N ASP A 327 -12.55 11.21 6.86
CA ASP A 327 -13.62 12.22 6.84
C ASP A 327 -13.29 13.37 7.81
N THR A 328 -12.92 14.52 7.27
CA THR A 328 -12.56 15.70 8.07
C THR A 328 -13.76 16.37 8.74
N GLY A 329 -14.97 16.16 8.22
CA GLY A 329 -16.23 16.49 8.85
C GLY A 329 -16.38 15.75 10.17
N ALA A 330 -16.31 14.42 10.13
CA ALA A 330 -16.39 13.57 11.31
C ALA A 330 -15.25 13.83 12.31
N LEU A 331 -14.02 14.04 11.82
CA LEU A 331 -12.89 14.44 12.67
C LEU A 331 -13.18 15.75 13.41
N ARG A 332 -13.69 16.77 12.71
CA ARG A 332 -14.01 18.07 13.29
C ARG A 332 -15.05 17.94 14.40
N GLU A 333 -16.15 17.26 14.15
CA GLU A 333 -17.20 16.99 15.15
C GLU A 333 -16.60 16.34 16.40
N ARG A 334 -15.79 15.30 16.19
CA ARG A 334 -15.15 14.56 17.26
C ARG A 334 -14.20 15.41 18.11
N LEU A 335 -13.42 16.29 17.47
CA LEU A 335 -12.52 17.21 18.16
C LEU A 335 -13.26 18.28 18.96
N TYR A 336 -14.38 18.81 18.45
CA TYR A 336 -15.22 19.76 19.22
C TYR A 336 -15.84 19.11 20.45
N GLU A 337 -16.32 17.89 20.35
CA GLU A 337 -16.79 17.17 21.51
C GLU A 337 -15.64 16.88 22.51
N CYS A 338 -14.39 16.69 22.05
CA CYS A 338 -13.24 16.63 22.94
C CYS A 338 -13.00 17.96 23.68
N ILE A 339 -13.19 19.10 23.01
CA ILE A 339 -13.13 20.44 23.64
C ILE A 339 -14.20 20.56 24.74
N GLU A 340 -15.45 20.23 24.42
CA GLU A 340 -16.58 20.32 25.35
C GLU A 340 -16.35 19.46 26.60
N ASN A 341 -15.82 18.24 26.40
CA ASN A 341 -15.57 17.28 27.47
C ASN A 341 -14.22 17.47 28.17
N ARG A 342 -13.41 18.44 27.75
CA ARG A 342 -12.01 18.64 28.19
C ARG A 342 -11.17 17.35 28.08
N GLN A 343 -11.35 16.61 27.00
CA GLN A 343 -10.64 15.38 26.68
C GLN A 343 -9.41 15.70 25.80
N PRO A 344 -8.16 15.57 26.31
CA PRO A 344 -6.99 15.95 25.53
C PRO A 344 -6.78 15.00 24.35
N VAL A 345 -6.15 15.52 23.31
CA VAL A 345 -5.81 14.78 22.09
C VAL A 345 -4.30 14.77 21.95
N LEU A 346 -3.73 13.57 21.88
CA LEU A 346 -2.29 13.38 21.71
C LEU A 346 -1.92 13.76 20.28
N GLY A 347 -2.62 13.16 19.33
CA GLY A 347 -2.36 13.34 17.91
C GLY A 347 -3.51 12.90 17.02
N VAL A 348 -3.47 13.41 15.78
CA VAL A 348 -4.23 12.92 14.64
C VAL A 348 -3.21 12.30 13.69
N VAL A 349 -3.52 11.11 13.18
CA VAL A 349 -2.71 10.41 12.19
C VAL A 349 -3.40 10.48 10.84
N SER A 350 -2.76 11.14 9.88
CA SER A 350 -3.11 11.01 8.47
C SER A 350 -2.35 9.84 7.85
N ILE A 351 -2.89 9.25 6.79
CA ILE A 351 -2.28 8.16 6.04
C ILE A 351 -2.06 8.61 4.59
N VAL A 352 -0.82 8.46 4.11
CA VAL A 352 -0.50 8.66 2.68
C VAL A 352 -0.20 7.30 2.08
N GLY A 353 -1.16 6.79 1.31
CA GLY A 353 -1.18 5.42 0.80
C GLY A 353 -1.68 4.47 1.87
N THR A 354 -3.01 4.34 2.03
CA THR A 354 -3.61 3.29 2.88
C THR A 354 -3.12 1.92 2.46
N THR A 355 -3.08 0.98 3.41
CA THR A 355 -2.42 -0.32 3.17
C THR A 355 -3.13 -1.10 2.06
N GLU A 356 -4.47 -1.06 2.04
CA GLU A 356 -5.24 -1.89 1.12
C GLU A 356 -5.61 -1.14 -0.16
N GLU A 357 -6.04 0.12 -0.05
CA GLU A 357 -6.64 0.92 -1.13
C GLU A 357 -5.67 1.90 -1.79
N GLY A 358 -4.56 2.22 -1.11
CA GLY A 358 -3.60 3.22 -1.60
C GLY A 358 -4.13 4.66 -1.53
N ALA A 359 -5.19 4.92 -0.77
CA ALA A 359 -5.79 6.24 -0.65
C ALA A 359 -4.88 7.24 0.09
N ILE A 360 -5.07 8.54 -0.17
CA ILE A 360 -4.33 9.63 0.48
C ILE A 360 -5.31 10.47 1.31
N ASP A 361 -5.13 10.49 2.63
CA ASP A 361 -5.93 11.33 3.50
C ASP A 361 -5.76 12.83 3.16
N PRO A 362 -6.79 13.68 3.35
CA PRO A 362 -6.73 15.10 2.99
C PRO A 362 -5.94 15.91 4.03
N LEU A 363 -4.60 15.82 3.99
CA LEU A 363 -3.70 16.50 4.95
C LEU A 363 -3.96 18.01 5.05
N HIS A 364 -4.28 18.66 3.93
CA HIS A 364 -4.59 20.09 3.86
C HIS A 364 -5.84 20.45 4.66
N GLU A 365 -6.88 19.62 4.60
CA GLU A 365 -8.09 19.79 5.40
C GLU A 365 -7.86 19.47 6.88
N ILE A 366 -7.05 18.44 7.19
CA ILE A 366 -6.69 18.09 8.58
C ILE A 366 -5.95 19.26 9.24
N GLU A 367 -5.02 19.91 8.54
CA GLU A 367 -4.32 21.10 9.04
C GLU A 367 -5.26 22.31 9.17
N ALA A 368 -6.23 22.49 8.26
CA ALA A 368 -7.25 23.51 8.42
C ALA A 368 -8.11 23.27 9.68
N VAL A 369 -8.51 22.03 9.94
CA VAL A 369 -9.22 21.63 11.18
C VAL A 369 -8.33 21.87 12.40
N ARG A 370 -7.04 21.54 12.34
CA ARG A 370 -6.07 21.78 13.43
C ARG A 370 -6.00 23.27 13.81
N GLN A 371 -5.99 24.15 12.81
CA GLN A 371 -6.00 25.59 13.03
C GLN A 371 -7.33 26.04 13.66
N GLU A 372 -8.46 25.57 13.12
CA GLU A 372 -9.80 25.89 13.60
C GLU A 372 -9.99 25.53 15.09
N VAL A 373 -9.67 24.30 15.48
CA VAL A 373 -9.79 23.86 16.88
C VAL A 373 -8.71 24.48 17.79
N GLY A 374 -7.59 24.94 17.19
CA GLY A 374 -6.54 25.73 17.82
C GLY A 374 -7.07 27.02 18.44
N ASP A 375 -7.90 27.74 17.68
CA ASP A 375 -8.58 28.96 18.14
C ASP A 375 -9.56 28.66 19.29
N ALA A 376 -10.15 27.47 19.31
CA ALA A 376 -10.99 26.96 20.40
C ALA A 376 -10.20 26.39 21.59
N GLY A 377 -8.87 26.40 21.54
CA GLY A 377 -7.98 26.02 22.63
C GLY A 377 -7.59 24.55 22.70
N LEU A 378 -7.80 23.78 21.63
CA LEU A 378 -7.31 22.41 21.47
C LEU A 378 -6.23 22.35 20.40
N THR A 379 -5.18 21.57 20.63
CA THR A 379 -4.18 21.29 19.58
C THR A 379 -3.65 19.87 19.74
N PHE A 380 -3.18 19.29 18.65
CA PHE A 380 -2.73 17.91 18.59
C PHE A 380 -1.43 17.79 17.81
N TRP A 381 -0.73 16.65 17.96
CA TRP A 381 0.39 16.26 17.11
C TRP A 381 -0.14 15.70 15.78
N HIS A 382 0.26 16.26 14.64
CA HIS A 382 -0.09 15.69 13.35
C HIS A 382 1.03 14.76 12.88
N HIS A 383 0.78 13.46 12.91
CA HIS A 383 1.68 12.48 12.33
C HIS A 383 1.14 12.01 10.99
N CYS A 384 2.00 11.92 9.98
CA CYS A 384 1.65 11.32 8.71
C CYS A 384 2.28 9.92 8.61
N ASP A 385 1.44 8.89 8.64
CA ASP A 385 1.83 7.53 8.29
C ASP A 385 1.93 7.43 6.76
N ALA A 386 3.10 7.81 6.23
CA ALA A 386 3.42 7.68 4.82
C ALA A 386 4.34 6.47 4.57
N ALA A 387 4.24 5.43 5.41
CA ALA A 387 5.11 4.27 5.31
C ALA A 387 5.07 3.71 3.89
N PHE A 388 3.88 3.56 3.33
CA PHE A 388 3.68 3.12 1.95
C PHE A 388 3.87 4.28 0.96
N GLY A 389 3.00 5.30 0.98
CA GLY A 389 2.91 6.32 -0.07
C GLY A 389 3.87 7.52 0.05
N GLY A 390 4.79 7.55 1.02
CA GLY A 390 5.66 8.72 1.24
C GLY A 390 6.53 9.10 0.04
N PHE A 391 6.86 8.14 -0.82
CA PHE A 391 7.59 8.39 -2.07
C PHE A 391 6.74 9.03 -3.17
N PHE A 392 5.41 9.09 -3.06
CA PHE A 392 4.58 9.89 -3.98
C PHE A 392 4.94 11.37 -3.93
N ALA A 393 5.50 11.86 -2.82
CA ALA A 393 6.03 13.21 -2.71
C ALA A 393 7.14 13.52 -3.74
N SER A 394 7.85 12.51 -4.27
CA SER A 394 8.85 12.73 -5.32
C SER A 394 8.23 13.06 -6.68
N LEU A 395 6.92 12.89 -6.88
CA LEU A 395 6.22 13.33 -8.09
C LEU A 395 6.10 14.85 -8.18
N LEU A 396 6.05 15.53 -7.03
CA LEU A 396 5.77 16.95 -7.00
C LEU A 396 7.04 17.79 -7.26
N PRO A 397 6.99 18.73 -8.22
CA PRO A 397 8.10 19.65 -8.47
C PRO A 397 8.26 20.65 -7.33
N LYS A 398 9.47 21.23 -7.23
CA LYS A 398 9.83 22.22 -6.22
C LYS A 398 10.36 23.49 -6.84
N THR A 399 10.13 24.59 -6.13
CA THR A 399 10.71 25.90 -6.44
C THR A 399 12.20 25.92 -6.09
N GLU A 400 12.93 26.95 -6.55
CA GLU A 400 14.35 27.14 -6.22
C GLU A 400 14.62 27.23 -4.71
N ASP A 401 13.62 27.68 -3.93
CA ASP A 401 13.68 27.79 -2.47
C ASP A 401 13.39 26.44 -1.75
N GLY A 402 13.13 25.37 -2.50
CA GLY A 402 12.89 24.02 -1.96
C GLY A 402 11.46 23.75 -1.50
N ASN A 403 10.53 24.69 -1.73
CA ASN A 403 9.10 24.49 -1.43
C ASN A 403 8.41 23.75 -2.58
N PHE A 404 7.33 23.02 -2.30
CA PHE A 404 6.49 22.47 -3.36
C PHE A 404 5.94 23.59 -4.25
N VAL A 405 5.90 23.33 -5.56
CA VAL A 405 5.17 24.20 -6.48
C VAL A 405 3.68 24.15 -6.10
N PRO A 406 3.00 25.30 -5.99
CA PRO A 406 1.58 25.32 -5.63
C PRO A 406 0.75 24.45 -6.56
N PRO A 407 -0.25 23.68 -6.05
CA PRO A 407 -1.08 22.79 -6.88
C PRO A 407 -1.69 23.46 -8.12
N ALA A 408 -2.11 24.72 -8.00
CA ALA A 408 -2.66 25.52 -9.10
C ALA A 408 -1.65 25.86 -10.22
N GLN A 409 -0.38 25.54 -10.07
CA GLN A 409 0.70 25.75 -11.04
C GLN A 409 1.32 24.43 -11.52
N LEU A 410 0.78 23.29 -11.09
CA LEU A 410 1.23 21.98 -11.56
C LEU A 410 0.76 21.73 -13.00
N ASP A 411 1.49 20.85 -13.69
CA ASP A 411 1.20 20.47 -15.08
C ASP A 411 -0.14 19.73 -15.16
N ASP A 412 -0.88 19.92 -16.26
CA ASP A 412 -2.12 19.21 -16.55
C ASP A 412 -1.87 17.69 -16.67
N ASP A 413 -0.67 17.27 -17.11
CA ASP A 413 -0.29 15.85 -17.13
C ASP A 413 -0.20 15.23 -15.72
N LEU A 414 0.02 16.05 -14.68
CA LEU A 414 0.11 15.60 -13.29
C LEU A 414 -1.24 15.70 -12.56
N VAL A 415 -2.00 16.79 -12.73
CA VAL A 415 -3.23 17.07 -11.95
C VAL A 415 -4.46 17.47 -12.77
N GLY A 416 -4.39 17.39 -14.10
CA GLY A 416 -5.52 17.66 -14.99
C GLY A 416 -6.62 16.59 -14.93
N PRO A 417 -7.70 16.73 -15.71
CA PRO A 417 -8.82 15.76 -15.72
C PRO A 417 -8.40 14.32 -16.02
N ASP A 418 -7.39 14.15 -16.87
CA ASP A 418 -6.77 12.87 -17.22
C ASP A 418 -5.34 12.76 -16.64
N GLY A 419 -5.07 13.53 -15.58
CA GLY A 419 -3.76 13.62 -14.93
C GLY A 419 -3.39 12.36 -14.13
N LEU A 420 -2.13 12.27 -13.74
CA LEU A 420 -1.63 11.14 -12.94
C LEU A 420 -2.28 11.07 -11.54
N LEU A 421 -2.50 12.22 -10.91
CA LEU A 421 -3.05 12.34 -9.56
C LEU A 421 -4.29 13.25 -9.57
N PRO A 422 -5.29 12.96 -8.72
CA PRO A 422 -6.29 13.96 -8.35
C PRO A 422 -5.64 15.23 -7.79
N ALA A 423 -6.22 16.40 -8.09
CA ALA A 423 -5.66 17.68 -7.68
C ALA A 423 -5.60 17.86 -6.15
N ASP A 424 -6.57 17.31 -5.43
CA ASP A 424 -6.64 17.33 -3.97
C ASP A 424 -5.63 16.38 -3.32
N ASP A 425 -5.30 15.26 -3.96
CA ASP A 425 -4.21 14.38 -3.52
C ASP A 425 -2.85 15.06 -3.67
N ALA A 426 -2.64 15.79 -4.76
CA ALA A 426 -1.45 16.62 -4.94
C ALA A 426 -1.37 17.74 -3.87
N GLU A 427 -2.50 18.34 -3.49
CA GLU A 427 -2.57 19.32 -2.40
C GLU A 427 -2.28 18.69 -1.02
N ALA A 428 -2.78 17.48 -0.76
CA ALA A 428 -2.46 16.71 0.44
C ALA A 428 -0.95 16.40 0.53
N LEU A 429 -0.34 15.91 -0.56
CA LEU A 429 1.10 15.67 -0.63
C LEU A 429 1.92 16.96 -0.44
N ALA A 430 1.48 18.07 -1.03
CA ALA A 430 2.13 19.37 -0.85
C ALA A 430 2.03 19.91 0.60
N THR A 431 1.16 19.32 1.43
CA THR A 431 0.96 19.68 2.85
C THR A 431 1.82 18.84 3.81
N LEU A 432 2.58 17.85 3.33
CA LEU A 432 3.56 17.11 4.15
C LEU A 432 4.44 18.00 5.05
N PRO A 433 4.94 19.18 4.64
CA PRO A 433 5.74 20.09 5.48
C PRO A 433 5.06 20.59 6.75
N ALA A 434 3.72 20.58 6.80
CA ALA A 434 2.95 21.07 7.93
C ALA A 434 2.85 20.04 9.07
N THR A 435 3.04 18.76 8.77
CA THR A 435 3.01 17.66 9.74
C THR A 435 4.17 17.78 10.75
N ASP A 436 4.00 17.24 11.96
CA ASP A 436 5.03 17.25 12.99
C ASP A 436 6.05 16.11 12.83
N SER A 437 5.60 15.00 12.22
CA SER A 437 6.43 13.84 11.90
C SER A 437 5.85 13.05 10.74
N ILE A 438 6.71 12.34 10.01
CA ILE A 438 6.35 11.46 8.90
C ILE A 438 7.07 10.12 9.05
N THR A 439 6.35 9.02 8.94
CA THR A 439 6.93 7.69 8.71
C THR A 439 7.03 7.43 7.21
N ILE A 440 8.15 6.90 6.73
CA ILE A 440 8.36 6.49 5.32
C ILE A 440 9.13 5.18 5.31
N ASP A 441 8.74 4.19 4.51
CA ASP A 441 9.48 2.92 4.44
C ASP A 441 10.30 2.80 3.14
N PRO A 442 11.63 2.98 3.19
CA PRO A 442 12.52 2.66 2.08
C PRO A 442 12.35 1.23 1.53
N HIS A 443 12.02 0.26 2.39
CA HIS A 443 11.78 -1.14 1.95
C HIS A 443 10.43 -1.39 1.27
N LYS A 444 9.60 -0.35 1.13
CA LYS A 444 8.39 -0.36 0.30
C LYS A 444 8.71 0.33 -1.03
N PHE A 445 8.18 1.53 -1.26
CA PHE A 445 8.41 2.25 -2.51
C PHE A 445 9.80 2.87 -2.67
N GLY A 446 10.66 2.82 -1.65
CA GLY A 446 12.07 3.20 -1.82
C GLY A 446 12.91 2.16 -2.59
N TYR A 447 12.34 0.98 -2.87
CA TYR A 447 13.01 -0.16 -3.52
C TYR A 447 14.33 -0.57 -2.84
N VAL A 448 14.39 -0.42 -1.52
CA VAL A 448 15.53 -0.84 -0.68
C VAL A 448 15.26 -2.24 -0.11
N PRO A 449 16.24 -3.15 -0.02
CA PRO A 449 16.03 -4.42 0.67
C PRO A 449 15.59 -4.25 2.13
N TYR A 450 14.71 -5.13 2.60
CA TYR A 450 14.39 -5.25 4.03
C TYR A 450 15.65 -5.56 4.88
N PRO A 451 15.71 -5.09 6.14
CA PRO A 451 14.79 -4.15 6.79
C PRO A 451 15.22 -2.68 6.58
N ALA A 452 14.28 -1.81 6.20
CA ALA A 452 14.51 -0.38 6.09
C ALA A 452 13.20 0.42 6.24
N GLY A 453 12.93 0.89 7.47
CA GLY A 453 11.95 1.94 7.76
C GLY A 453 12.64 3.29 8.03
N ALA A 454 11.88 4.37 8.06
CA ALA A 454 12.39 5.71 8.40
C ALA A 454 11.33 6.54 9.12
N VAL A 455 11.78 7.39 10.04
CA VAL A 455 10.95 8.40 10.69
C VAL A 455 11.62 9.77 10.57
N LEU A 456 10.84 10.79 10.22
CA LEU A 456 11.25 12.19 10.20
C LEU A 456 10.41 13.00 11.20
N PHE A 457 11.04 14.03 11.77
CA PHE A 457 10.47 15.00 12.66
C PHE A 457 10.79 16.40 12.15
N ARG A 458 9.77 17.25 12.10
CA ARG A 458 9.91 18.63 11.59
C ARG A 458 10.82 19.50 12.46
N ASP A 459 10.76 19.30 13.78
CA ASP A 459 11.58 20.01 14.77
C ASP A 459 12.58 19.06 15.43
N TYR A 460 13.87 19.27 15.22
CA TYR A 460 14.91 18.41 15.79
C TYR A 460 14.93 18.36 17.33
N HIS A 461 14.38 19.37 18.01
CA HIS A 461 14.39 19.43 19.48
C HIS A 461 13.53 18.32 20.12
N VAL A 462 12.61 17.71 19.36
CA VAL A 462 11.70 16.68 19.89
C VAL A 462 12.44 15.41 20.34
N ARG A 463 13.63 15.14 19.78
CA ARG A 463 14.46 13.97 20.15
C ARG A 463 14.89 13.96 21.62
N ASP A 464 14.99 15.14 22.26
CA ASP A 464 15.37 15.26 23.67
C ASP A 464 14.32 14.62 24.61
N ALA A 465 13.07 14.48 24.12
CA ALA A 465 11.99 13.83 24.85
C ALA A 465 12.21 12.33 25.07
N ILE A 466 13.09 11.69 24.29
CA ILE A 466 13.41 10.26 24.38
C ILE A 466 14.89 9.98 24.68
N ALA A 467 15.72 11.01 24.79
CA ALA A 467 17.15 10.86 25.03
C ALA A 467 17.49 10.05 26.30
N TYR A 468 18.33 9.00 26.17
CA TYR A 468 18.97 8.28 27.29
C TYR A 468 20.50 8.39 27.20
N LYS A 469 21.13 8.94 28.25
CA LYS A 469 22.59 9.03 28.31
C LYS A 469 23.21 7.65 28.59
N ALA A 470 24.14 7.22 27.73
CA ALA A 470 25.02 6.10 28.01
C ALA A 470 26.18 6.58 28.90
N PRO A 471 26.47 5.93 30.06
CA PRO A 471 27.51 6.38 31.00
C PRO A 471 28.94 6.45 30.45
N TYR A 472 29.20 5.94 29.25
CA TYR A 472 30.54 5.73 28.68
C TYR A 472 30.88 6.65 27.49
N LEU A 473 29.97 7.54 27.05
CA LEU A 473 30.24 8.50 25.98
C LEU A 473 30.23 9.93 26.53
N ALA A 474 31.26 10.70 26.18
CA ALA A 474 31.46 12.06 26.67
C ALA A 474 30.27 12.97 26.31
N ASP A 475 29.89 13.86 27.23
CA ASP A 475 28.89 14.89 27.02
C ASP A 475 29.27 15.75 25.81
N GLU A 476 28.60 15.54 24.68
CA GLU A 476 28.69 16.45 23.54
C GLU A 476 27.29 16.88 23.11
N ASP A 477 26.68 17.77 23.90
CA ASP A 477 25.62 18.70 23.46
C ASP A 477 26.07 19.53 22.21
N GLN A 478 27.34 19.44 21.80
CA GLN A 478 27.92 20.02 20.58
C GLN A 478 27.84 19.11 19.34
N SER A 479 27.54 17.82 19.52
CA SER A 479 27.45 16.84 18.44
C SER A 479 26.05 16.87 17.81
N GLY A 480 25.97 17.07 16.49
CA GLY A 480 24.70 17.23 15.78
C GLY A 480 24.03 15.90 15.47
N PHE A 481 24.22 15.40 14.25
CA PHE A 481 23.89 14.02 13.88
C PHE A 481 25.02 13.04 14.21
N GLY A 482 26.26 13.53 14.32
CA GLY A 482 27.41 12.72 14.74
C GLY A 482 27.36 12.38 16.22
N GLY A 483 27.95 11.24 16.64
CA GLY A 483 28.03 10.82 18.04
C GLY A 483 27.34 9.48 18.32
N PHE A 484 26.59 9.40 19.43
CA PHE A 484 25.85 8.21 19.84
C PHE A 484 24.39 8.31 19.38
N LEU A 485 24.08 7.87 18.17
CA LEU A 485 22.70 7.89 17.66
C LEU A 485 21.74 7.11 18.56
N GLY A 486 22.20 6.01 19.16
CA GLY A 486 21.40 5.16 20.05
C GLY A 486 20.83 5.87 21.28
N GLN A 487 21.27 7.08 21.62
CA GLN A 487 20.62 7.85 22.69
C GLN A 487 19.26 8.40 22.28
N TRP A 488 19.04 8.66 20.99
CA TRP A 488 17.86 9.34 20.47
C TRP A 488 16.93 8.42 19.69
N THR A 489 17.14 7.10 19.71
CA THR A 489 16.34 6.14 18.95
C THR A 489 15.77 5.07 19.87
N LEU A 490 14.63 4.49 19.50
CA LEU A 490 14.06 3.34 20.21
C LEU A 490 14.95 2.11 20.10
N GLU A 491 15.53 1.90 18.92
CA GLU A 491 16.42 0.77 18.63
C GLU A 491 17.86 1.07 19.04
N GLY A 492 18.61 0.01 19.35
CA GLY A 492 20.03 0.08 19.68
C GLY A 492 20.92 -0.22 18.46
N SER A 493 21.63 -1.34 18.52
CA SER A 493 22.47 -1.80 17.40
C SER A 493 21.70 -1.92 16.10
N ARG A 494 22.25 -1.34 15.03
CA ARG A 494 21.60 -1.25 13.72
C ARG A 494 22.61 -1.27 12.57
N PRO A 495 22.30 -1.96 11.45
CA PRO A 495 23.27 -2.23 10.41
C PRO A 495 23.56 -0.99 9.55
N GLY A 496 24.83 -0.59 9.48
CA GLY A 496 25.27 0.47 8.56
C GLY A 496 25.09 0.10 7.08
N ALA A 497 24.96 -1.18 6.76
CA ALA A 497 24.69 -1.65 5.40
C ALA A 497 23.38 -1.11 4.82
N VAL A 498 22.34 -0.96 5.65
CA VAL A 498 21.05 -0.38 5.22
C VAL A 498 21.23 1.11 4.88
N ALA A 499 22.04 1.84 5.64
CA ALA A 499 22.34 3.25 5.36
C ALA A 499 23.06 3.43 4.01
N VAL A 500 24.05 2.58 3.70
CA VAL A 500 24.71 2.59 2.38
C VAL A 500 23.73 2.25 1.26
N SER A 501 22.85 1.28 1.50
CA SER A 501 21.81 0.87 0.55
C SER A 501 20.86 2.02 0.22
N CYS A 502 20.29 2.68 1.24
CA CYS A 502 19.42 3.85 1.09
C CYS A 502 20.14 5.02 0.40
N TYR A 503 21.36 5.33 0.84
CA TYR A 503 22.17 6.40 0.26
C TYR A 503 22.46 6.18 -1.23
N LEU A 504 22.94 4.98 -1.59
CA LEU A 504 23.31 4.70 -2.97
C LEU A 504 22.08 4.65 -3.88
N SER A 505 20.95 4.14 -3.37
CA SER A 505 19.65 4.22 -4.05
C SER A 505 19.31 5.67 -4.40
N GLN A 506 19.27 6.59 -3.42
CA GLN A 506 18.93 7.99 -3.69
C GLN A 506 20.01 8.75 -4.48
N ALA A 507 21.28 8.38 -4.34
CA ALA A 507 22.36 9.04 -5.06
C ALA A 507 22.32 8.75 -6.57
N MET A 508 21.85 7.55 -6.94
CA MET A 508 21.70 7.11 -8.33
C MET A 508 20.31 7.37 -8.90
N VAL A 509 19.29 7.33 -8.05
CA VAL A 509 17.90 7.65 -8.37
C VAL A 509 17.44 8.74 -7.40
N PRO A 510 17.67 10.03 -7.73
CA PRO A 510 17.32 11.14 -6.84
C PRO A 510 15.84 11.16 -6.47
N LEU A 511 15.51 11.63 -5.26
CA LEU A 511 14.13 11.75 -4.76
C LEU A 511 13.43 13.00 -5.35
N THR A 512 13.35 13.05 -6.68
CA THR A 512 12.83 14.16 -7.50
C THR A 512 11.89 13.63 -8.59
N PRO A 513 11.12 14.51 -9.27
CA PRO A 513 10.23 14.08 -10.35
C PRO A 513 10.94 13.30 -11.46
N ASP A 514 12.13 13.76 -11.88
CA ASP A 514 12.93 13.11 -12.92
C ASP A 514 13.72 11.87 -12.45
N GLY A 515 13.72 11.59 -11.15
CA GLY A 515 14.36 10.41 -10.56
C GLY A 515 13.32 9.41 -10.09
N HIS A 516 13.17 9.28 -8.78
CA HIS A 516 12.24 8.35 -8.13
C HIS A 516 10.78 8.62 -8.49
N GLY A 517 10.42 9.87 -8.82
CA GLY A 517 9.10 10.24 -9.31
C GLY A 517 8.68 9.42 -10.55
N ARG A 518 9.62 9.08 -11.44
CA ARG A 518 9.34 8.23 -12.60
C ARG A 518 8.91 6.81 -12.23
N PHE A 519 9.42 6.27 -11.13
CA PHE A 519 8.98 4.95 -10.67
C PHE A 519 7.53 4.99 -10.17
N MET A 520 7.18 6.05 -9.43
CA MET A 520 5.82 6.24 -8.95
C MET A 520 4.86 6.49 -10.12
N GLU A 521 5.26 7.30 -11.09
CA GLU A 521 4.50 7.55 -12.31
C GLU A 521 4.19 6.24 -13.05
N ASN A 522 5.20 5.40 -13.31
CA ASN A 522 4.98 4.12 -13.99
C ASN A 522 3.99 3.22 -13.24
N CYS A 523 4.08 3.15 -11.90
CA CYS A 523 3.20 2.31 -11.09
C CYS A 523 1.76 2.81 -11.09
N ILE A 524 1.54 4.13 -10.95
CA ILE A 524 0.21 4.73 -10.94
C ILE A 524 -0.44 4.60 -12.33
N ARG A 525 0.31 4.90 -13.41
CA ARG A 525 -0.19 4.73 -14.79
C ARG A 525 -0.56 3.28 -15.09
N ALA A 526 0.26 2.31 -14.66
CA ALA A 526 -0.07 0.90 -14.82
C ALA A 526 -1.38 0.53 -14.10
N ASN A 527 -1.66 1.15 -12.94
CA ASN A 527 -2.86 0.86 -12.16
C ASN A 527 -4.11 1.50 -12.80
N GLN A 528 -4.00 2.72 -13.31
CA GLN A 528 -5.05 3.38 -14.11
C GLN A 528 -5.40 2.53 -15.34
N GLN A 529 -4.41 2.09 -16.10
CA GLN A 529 -4.61 1.24 -17.28
C GLN A 529 -5.23 -0.12 -16.92
N LEU A 530 -4.80 -0.72 -15.79
CA LEU A 530 -5.39 -1.97 -15.31
C LEU A 530 -6.86 -1.78 -14.89
N PHE A 531 -7.19 -0.69 -14.21
CA PHE A 531 -8.56 -0.37 -13.84
C PHE A 531 -9.46 -0.17 -15.07
N GLU A 532 -8.96 0.53 -16.10
CA GLU A 532 -9.66 0.70 -17.37
C GLU A 532 -9.90 -0.65 -18.07
N ALA A 533 -8.85 -1.48 -18.21
CA ALA A 533 -8.95 -2.79 -18.86
C ALA A 533 -9.91 -3.73 -18.11
N LEU A 534 -9.86 -3.74 -16.77
CA LEU A 534 -10.78 -4.48 -15.92
C LEU A 534 -12.23 -3.98 -16.10
N THR A 535 -12.43 -2.66 -16.09
CA THR A 535 -13.76 -2.08 -16.27
C THR A 535 -14.31 -2.39 -17.66
N GLU A 536 -13.51 -2.27 -18.72
CA GLU A 536 -13.91 -2.61 -20.09
C GLU A 536 -14.25 -4.10 -20.21
N ARG A 537 -13.39 -4.98 -19.69
CA ARG A 537 -13.59 -6.44 -19.79
C ARG A 537 -14.86 -6.91 -19.07
N PHE A 538 -15.15 -6.34 -17.91
CA PHE A 538 -16.32 -6.70 -17.10
C PHE A 538 -17.58 -5.86 -17.42
N SER A 539 -17.49 -4.81 -18.25
CA SER A 539 -18.64 -3.99 -18.68
C SER A 539 -19.26 -4.41 -20.02
N ALA A 540 -18.67 -5.39 -20.71
CA ALA A 540 -19.14 -5.88 -22.01
C ALA A 540 -20.60 -6.43 -21.96
N ALA A 541 -21.55 -5.52 -22.21
CA ALA A 541 -22.99 -5.69 -22.48
C ALA A 541 -23.74 -6.69 -21.57
N GLU A 542 -24.38 -6.19 -20.51
CA GLU A 542 -25.31 -6.95 -19.64
C GLU A 542 -24.72 -8.30 -19.16
N GLY A 543 -23.45 -8.26 -18.74
CA GLY A 543 -22.59 -9.42 -18.57
C GLY A 543 -22.97 -10.39 -17.44
N GLU A 544 -22.54 -11.64 -17.62
CA GLU A 544 -22.70 -12.74 -16.67
C GLU A 544 -21.96 -12.52 -15.34
N LEU A 545 -20.98 -11.62 -15.35
CA LEU A 545 -20.15 -11.20 -14.23
C LEU A 545 -20.04 -9.67 -14.24
N ASN A 546 -20.07 -9.07 -13.06
CA ASN A 546 -19.94 -7.63 -12.88
C ASN A 546 -18.81 -7.37 -11.89
N LEU A 547 -17.80 -6.62 -12.32
CA LEU A 547 -16.81 -6.06 -11.42
C LEU A 547 -17.42 -4.85 -10.73
N ARG A 548 -17.36 -4.81 -9.40
CA ARG A 548 -17.86 -3.71 -8.59
C ARG A 548 -16.69 -3.12 -7.79
N PRO A 549 -16.22 -1.91 -8.16
CA PRO A 549 -15.15 -1.21 -7.45
C PRO A 549 -15.56 -0.90 -6.01
N PHE A 550 -14.71 -1.19 -5.03
CA PHE A 550 -14.94 -0.75 -3.65
C PHE A 550 -14.74 0.77 -3.50
N HIS A 551 -13.81 1.31 -4.28
CA HIS A 551 -13.53 2.74 -4.43
C HIS A 551 -12.96 2.98 -5.83
N HIS A 552 -12.89 4.24 -6.25
CA HIS A 552 -12.09 4.61 -7.42
C HIS A 552 -10.59 4.58 -7.05
N PRO A 553 -9.72 3.87 -7.80
CA PRO A 553 -8.30 3.83 -7.47
C PRO A 553 -7.64 5.18 -7.79
N GLU A 554 -6.91 5.74 -6.83
CA GLU A 554 -6.23 7.04 -6.96
C GLU A 554 -4.74 6.90 -7.23
N THR A 555 -4.13 5.83 -6.71
CA THR A 555 -2.70 5.60 -6.81
C THR A 555 -2.40 4.22 -7.42
N VAL A 556 -1.91 3.29 -6.62
CA VAL A 556 -1.26 2.04 -7.06
C VAL A 556 -2.03 0.78 -6.68
N ALA A 557 -3.06 0.92 -5.84
CA ALA A 557 -3.86 -0.19 -5.36
C ALA A 557 -5.32 -0.04 -5.77
N PHE A 558 -6.01 -1.17 -5.89
CA PHE A 558 -7.41 -1.23 -6.27
C PHE A 558 -8.10 -2.41 -5.58
N CYS A 559 -9.13 -2.11 -4.80
CA CYS A 559 -9.97 -3.11 -4.13
C CYS A 559 -11.34 -3.22 -4.81
N PHE A 560 -11.81 -4.44 -5.02
CA PHE A 560 -13.08 -4.69 -5.73
C PHE A 560 -13.65 -6.07 -5.42
N VAL A 561 -14.91 -6.28 -5.81
CA VAL A 561 -15.56 -7.60 -5.84
C VAL A 561 -15.99 -7.94 -7.25
N ILE A 562 -16.11 -9.24 -7.53
CA ILE A 562 -16.74 -9.74 -8.75
C ILE A 562 -18.03 -10.43 -8.35
N ALA A 563 -19.16 -9.96 -8.89
CA ALA A 563 -20.49 -10.47 -8.59
C ALA A 563 -21.12 -11.09 -9.85
N PRO A 564 -21.67 -12.31 -9.77
CA PRO A 564 -22.37 -12.93 -10.89
C PRO A 564 -23.72 -12.24 -11.17
N ALA A 565 -24.20 -12.34 -12.42
CA ALA A 565 -25.41 -11.69 -12.90
C ALA A 565 -26.73 -11.98 -12.14
N PRO A 566 -26.95 -13.17 -11.53
CA PRO A 566 -28.12 -13.40 -10.66
C PRO A 566 -28.21 -12.42 -9.47
N GLY A 567 -27.14 -11.66 -9.21
CA GLY A 567 -27.03 -10.74 -8.09
C GLY A 567 -26.27 -11.35 -6.92
N VAL A 568 -26.25 -10.63 -5.81
CA VAL A 568 -25.62 -11.08 -4.57
C VAL A 568 -26.73 -11.45 -3.60
N GLU A 569 -26.81 -12.72 -3.19
CA GLU A 569 -27.82 -13.20 -2.24
C GLU A 569 -27.43 -12.91 -0.79
N SER A 570 -26.14 -13.02 -0.47
CA SER A 570 -25.59 -12.73 0.86
C SER A 570 -24.10 -12.42 0.79
N VAL A 571 -23.57 -11.67 1.77
CA VAL A 571 -22.13 -11.43 1.90
C VAL A 571 -21.35 -12.73 2.05
N ALA A 572 -21.89 -13.72 2.77
CA ALA A 572 -21.26 -15.04 2.91
C ALA A 572 -21.06 -15.74 1.56
N SER A 573 -22.10 -15.78 0.72
CA SER A 573 -22.00 -16.37 -0.62
C SER A 573 -21.02 -15.64 -1.53
N LEU A 574 -20.95 -14.31 -1.43
CA LEU A 574 -20.00 -13.50 -2.18
C LEU A 574 -18.56 -13.75 -1.72
N ASN A 575 -18.32 -13.80 -0.41
CA ASN A 575 -17.02 -14.13 0.16
C ASN A 575 -16.53 -15.50 -0.31
N ASP A 576 -17.40 -16.51 -0.28
CA ASP A 576 -17.06 -17.86 -0.74
C ASP A 576 -16.65 -17.86 -2.21
N TYR A 577 -17.36 -17.08 -3.04
CA TYR A 577 -17.03 -16.94 -4.46
C TYR A 577 -15.71 -16.19 -4.68
N THR A 578 -15.54 -15.04 -4.05
CA THR A 578 -14.30 -14.25 -4.06
C THR A 578 -13.10 -15.08 -3.61
N ASN A 579 -13.25 -15.89 -2.56
CA ASN A 579 -12.17 -16.74 -2.04
C ASN A 579 -11.78 -17.84 -3.03
N ARG A 580 -12.72 -18.42 -3.78
CA ARG A 580 -12.40 -19.40 -4.82
C ARG A 580 -11.63 -18.78 -5.98
N ILE A 581 -12.00 -17.57 -6.41
CA ILE A 581 -11.25 -16.80 -7.41
C ILE A 581 -9.82 -16.55 -6.92
N TRP A 582 -9.67 -16.01 -5.71
CA TRP A 582 -8.36 -15.72 -5.13
C TRP A 582 -7.47 -16.97 -4.98
N GLN A 583 -8.04 -18.12 -4.63
CA GLN A 583 -7.31 -19.39 -4.52
C GLN A 583 -6.66 -19.83 -5.85
N GLN A 584 -7.21 -19.44 -7.00
CA GLN A 584 -6.59 -19.72 -8.31
C GLN A 584 -5.44 -18.76 -8.65
N MET A 585 -5.37 -17.62 -7.97
CA MET A 585 -4.44 -16.52 -8.26
C MET A 585 -3.52 -16.21 -7.07
N THR A 586 -3.28 -17.17 -6.18
CA THR A 586 -2.39 -17.00 -5.02
C THR A 586 -1.40 -18.15 -4.91
N VAL A 587 -0.30 -17.93 -4.18
CA VAL A 587 0.67 -18.98 -3.90
C VAL A 587 0.11 -19.88 -2.80
N ASP A 588 -0.36 -21.07 -3.17
CA ASP A 588 -0.96 -22.08 -2.30
C ASP A 588 0.00 -23.24 -1.97
N GLY A 589 1.25 -23.15 -2.44
CA GLY A 589 2.29 -24.16 -2.21
C GLY A 589 2.37 -25.24 -3.29
N ARG A 590 1.78 -25.05 -4.49
CA ARG A 590 2.07 -25.88 -5.67
C ARG A 590 3.58 -26.06 -5.87
N GLU A 591 3.99 -27.28 -6.21
CA GLU A 591 5.41 -27.62 -6.41
C GLU A 591 6.04 -26.90 -7.62
N ASP A 592 5.23 -26.56 -8.63
CA ASP A 592 5.66 -25.83 -9.83
C ASP A 592 5.10 -24.41 -9.83
N ILE A 593 5.98 -23.45 -9.54
CA ILE A 593 5.66 -22.02 -9.53
C ILE A 593 5.28 -21.47 -10.91
N ASN A 594 5.61 -22.17 -12.01
CA ASN A 594 5.23 -21.74 -13.36
C ASN A 594 3.74 -21.94 -13.64
N GLN A 595 3.01 -22.59 -12.73
CA GLN A 595 1.55 -22.74 -12.82
C GLN A 595 0.79 -21.46 -12.45
N TYR A 596 1.45 -20.47 -11.85
CA TYR A 596 0.82 -19.19 -11.54
C TYR A 596 1.00 -18.21 -12.72
N ALA A 597 -0.11 -17.87 -13.39
CA ALA A 597 -0.09 -16.90 -14.49
C ALA A 597 -0.02 -15.46 -13.97
N PHE A 598 -0.89 -15.11 -13.02
CA PHE A 598 -0.87 -13.83 -12.30
C PHE A 598 -1.19 -14.07 -10.83
N LEU A 599 -0.60 -13.25 -9.96
CA LEU A 599 -0.78 -13.34 -8.52
C LEU A 599 -1.51 -12.10 -8.02
N LEU A 600 -2.53 -12.31 -7.20
CA LEU A 600 -3.42 -11.29 -6.65
C LEU A 600 -3.58 -11.48 -5.13
N SER A 601 -3.90 -10.41 -4.42
CA SER A 601 -4.13 -10.44 -2.97
C SER A 601 -5.62 -10.33 -2.63
N ARG A 602 -5.97 -10.59 -1.38
CA ARG A 602 -7.30 -10.29 -0.86
C ARG A 602 -7.18 -9.56 0.47
N THR A 603 -8.20 -8.80 0.80
CA THR A 603 -8.38 -8.16 2.12
C THR A 603 -9.81 -8.37 2.60
N GLU A 604 -10.08 -8.02 3.84
CA GLU A 604 -11.41 -8.11 4.46
C GLU A 604 -11.75 -6.78 5.13
N VAL A 605 -12.96 -6.28 4.89
CA VAL A 605 -13.51 -5.07 5.52
C VAL A 605 -14.72 -5.42 6.36
N ASP A 606 -14.85 -4.80 7.54
CA ASP A 606 -16.05 -4.96 8.37
C ASP A 606 -17.26 -4.30 7.69
N VAL A 607 -18.36 -5.04 7.51
CA VAL A 607 -19.51 -4.51 6.77
C VAL A 607 -20.18 -3.37 7.51
N ALA A 608 -20.26 -3.44 8.84
CA ALA A 608 -20.91 -2.39 9.63
C ALA A 608 -20.13 -1.06 9.57
N GLY A 609 -18.80 -1.11 9.63
CA GLY A 609 -17.93 0.08 9.54
C GLY A 609 -17.89 0.74 8.15
N TYR A 610 -18.27 0.01 7.09
CA TYR A 610 -18.21 0.49 5.70
C TYR A 610 -19.57 0.47 5.01
N ALA A 611 -20.68 0.36 5.76
CA ALA A 611 -22.02 0.22 5.19
C ALA A 611 -22.37 1.34 4.20
N HIS A 612 -21.97 2.58 4.48
CA HIS A 612 -22.22 3.74 3.63
C HIS A 612 -21.58 3.65 2.23
N ILE A 613 -20.50 2.87 2.08
CA ILE A 613 -19.86 2.58 0.78
C ILE A 613 -20.45 1.31 0.18
N LEU A 614 -20.70 0.30 1.02
CA LEU A 614 -21.18 -0.99 0.57
C LEU A 614 -22.64 -0.97 0.08
N GLU A 615 -23.45 -0.01 0.52
CA GLU A 615 -24.83 0.17 0.02
C GLU A 615 -24.89 0.63 -1.45
N ASP A 616 -23.84 1.26 -1.97
CA ASP A 616 -23.71 1.54 -3.41
C ASP A 616 -23.17 0.33 -4.18
N LEU A 617 -22.47 -0.58 -3.49
CA LEU A 617 -21.83 -1.77 -4.05
C LEU A 617 -22.78 -2.99 -4.11
N LEU A 618 -23.62 -3.15 -3.10
CA LEU A 618 -24.43 -4.35 -2.84
C LEU A 618 -25.88 -3.95 -2.51
N PRO A 619 -26.86 -4.86 -2.69
CA PRO A 619 -28.23 -4.60 -2.28
C PRO A 619 -28.32 -4.19 -0.79
N THR A 620 -29.08 -3.14 -0.50
CA THR A 620 -29.16 -2.56 0.85
C THR A 620 -29.60 -3.57 1.92
N ASP A 621 -30.51 -4.49 1.58
CA ASP A 621 -30.96 -5.56 2.47
C ASP A 621 -29.84 -6.55 2.82
N VAL A 622 -28.98 -6.89 1.86
CA VAL A 622 -27.81 -7.74 2.07
C VAL A 622 -26.79 -7.08 2.98
N VAL A 623 -26.55 -5.77 2.80
CA VAL A 623 -25.62 -5.00 3.65
C VAL A 623 -26.14 -4.90 5.08
N GLN A 624 -27.43 -4.57 5.26
CA GLN A 624 -28.05 -4.46 6.58
C GLN A 624 -28.00 -5.79 7.36
N GLU A 625 -28.39 -6.90 6.73
CA GLU A 625 -28.32 -8.22 7.36
C GLU A 625 -26.88 -8.57 7.76
N ALA A 626 -25.90 -8.32 6.88
CA ALA A 626 -24.51 -8.62 7.16
C ALA A 626 -23.92 -7.73 8.28
N ALA A 627 -24.29 -6.44 8.32
CA ALA A 627 -23.90 -5.52 9.37
C ALA A 627 -24.48 -5.93 10.74
N GLU A 628 -25.76 -6.31 10.80
CA GLU A 628 -26.39 -6.82 12.03
C GLU A 628 -25.73 -8.10 12.55
N ASN A 629 -25.27 -8.95 11.64
CA ASN A 629 -24.57 -10.20 11.95
C ASN A 629 -23.07 -10.02 12.26
N GLY A 630 -22.51 -8.81 12.14
CA GLY A 630 -21.08 -8.55 12.34
C GLY A 630 -20.20 -9.29 11.32
N THR A 631 -20.66 -9.35 10.07
CA THR A 631 -19.96 -10.06 8.98
C THR A 631 -18.93 -9.14 8.33
N SER A 632 -17.81 -9.70 7.87
CA SER A 632 -16.83 -8.99 7.03
C SER A 632 -16.99 -9.36 5.56
N LEU A 633 -16.73 -8.42 4.65
CA LEU A 633 -16.71 -8.64 3.20
C LEU A 633 -15.27 -8.86 2.73
N THR A 634 -15.02 -9.92 1.98
CA THR A 634 -13.74 -10.20 1.32
C THR A 634 -13.67 -9.44 0.00
N LEU A 635 -12.62 -8.65 -0.17
CA LEU A 635 -12.31 -7.91 -1.39
C LEU A 635 -11.10 -8.56 -2.10
N LEU A 636 -11.15 -8.60 -3.43
CA LEU A 636 -9.95 -8.81 -4.25
C LEU A 636 -9.16 -7.50 -4.26
N ARG A 637 -7.82 -7.61 -4.25
CA ARG A 637 -6.94 -6.46 -4.19
C ARG A 637 -5.74 -6.60 -5.11
N THR A 638 -5.53 -5.59 -5.94
CA THR A 638 -4.27 -5.36 -6.66
C THR A 638 -3.41 -4.31 -5.97
N CYS A 639 -2.09 -4.44 -6.11
CA CYS A 639 -1.11 -3.43 -5.69
C CYS A 639 0.07 -3.45 -6.67
N LEU A 640 0.21 -2.39 -7.47
CA LEU A 640 1.23 -2.31 -8.52
C LEU A 640 2.46 -1.57 -8.01
N MET A 641 3.54 -2.32 -7.77
CA MET A 641 4.83 -1.76 -7.39
C MET A 641 5.92 -1.96 -8.43
N ASN A 642 5.64 -2.74 -9.48
CA ASN A 642 6.64 -3.13 -10.46
C ASN A 642 6.69 -2.07 -11.58
N PRO A 643 7.80 -1.32 -11.71
CA PRO A 643 7.86 -0.20 -12.66
C PRO A 643 7.96 -0.65 -14.12
N PHE A 644 7.97 -1.95 -14.41
CA PHE A 644 8.06 -2.52 -15.76
C PHE A 644 6.69 -2.89 -16.35
N GLN A 645 5.60 -2.82 -15.58
CA GLN A 645 4.28 -3.28 -16.05
C GLN A 645 3.79 -2.50 -17.27
N SER A 646 4.03 -1.19 -17.34
CA SER A 646 3.68 -0.38 -18.53
C SER A 646 4.54 -0.69 -19.76
N ASP A 647 5.72 -1.31 -19.61
CA ASP A 647 6.55 -1.77 -20.75
C ASP A 647 6.13 -3.14 -21.28
N TRP A 648 5.30 -3.87 -20.53
CA TRP A 648 4.96 -5.24 -20.87
C TRP A 648 3.97 -5.26 -22.04
N SER A 649 4.46 -5.73 -23.18
CA SER A 649 3.68 -5.98 -24.38
C SER A 649 4.10 -7.33 -24.96
N THR A 650 3.12 -8.17 -25.29
CA THR A 650 3.33 -9.46 -25.95
C THR A 650 2.46 -9.57 -27.19
N ASP A 651 2.63 -10.63 -27.98
CA ASP A 651 1.72 -10.93 -29.09
C ASP A 651 0.26 -11.14 -28.62
N GLU A 652 0.05 -11.44 -27.33
CA GLU A 652 -1.26 -11.63 -26.69
C GLU A 652 -1.87 -10.32 -26.16
N GLY A 653 -1.18 -9.18 -26.26
CA GLY A 653 -1.68 -7.87 -25.80
C GLY A 653 -0.81 -7.19 -24.75
N ALA A 654 -1.29 -6.05 -24.23
CA ALA A 654 -0.64 -5.32 -23.15
C ALA A 654 -0.87 -6.02 -21.80
N PHE A 655 -0.06 -5.68 -20.79
CA PHE A 655 -0.20 -6.25 -19.44
C PHE A 655 -1.60 -6.07 -18.81
N PRO A 656 -2.20 -4.86 -18.84
CA PRO A 656 -3.55 -4.63 -18.31
C PRO A 656 -4.60 -5.60 -18.88
N ASP A 657 -4.60 -5.75 -20.22
CA ASP A 657 -5.56 -6.60 -20.94
C ASP A 657 -5.39 -8.07 -20.53
N GLN A 658 -4.15 -8.56 -20.48
CA GLN A 658 -3.86 -9.95 -20.09
C GLN A 658 -4.28 -10.27 -18.65
N VAL A 659 -4.10 -9.33 -17.72
CA VAL A 659 -4.55 -9.51 -16.34
C VAL A 659 -6.08 -9.51 -16.27
N ALA A 660 -6.73 -8.58 -16.99
CA ALA A 660 -8.17 -8.48 -17.02
C ALA A 660 -8.83 -9.73 -17.62
N ASP A 661 -8.31 -10.22 -18.75
CA ASP A 661 -8.77 -11.45 -19.39
C ASP A 661 -8.57 -12.67 -18.50
N PHE A 662 -7.38 -12.83 -17.92
CA PHE A 662 -7.11 -13.96 -17.02
C PHE A 662 -8.03 -13.95 -15.79
N LEU A 663 -8.23 -12.79 -15.16
CA LEU A 663 -9.13 -12.67 -14.01
C LEU A 663 -10.58 -12.96 -14.39
N TYR A 664 -11.02 -12.46 -15.56
CA TYR A 664 -12.36 -12.75 -16.08
C TYR A 664 -12.56 -14.25 -16.31
N ASP A 665 -11.60 -14.93 -16.93
CA ASP A 665 -11.67 -16.36 -17.20
C ASP A 665 -11.73 -17.20 -15.93
N VAL A 666 -10.91 -16.85 -14.92
CA VAL A 666 -10.94 -17.49 -13.59
C VAL A 666 -12.31 -17.28 -12.92
N ALA A 667 -12.80 -16.05 -12.89
CA ALA A 667 -14.10 -15.74 -12.30
C ALA A 667 -15.24 -16.49 -13.01
N LEU A 668 -15.19 -16.55 -14.34
CA LEU A 668 -16.16 -17.24 -15.17
C LEU A 668 -16.15 -18.75 -14.92
N GLU A 669 -14.97 -19.36 -14.81
CA GLU A 669 -14.82 -20.77 -14.49
C GLU A 669 -15.43 -21.12 -13.13
N GLU A 670 -15.14 -20.32 -12.11
CA GLU A 670 -15.70 -20.51 -10.77
C GLU A 670 -17.21 -20.28 -10.73
N SER A 671 -17.73 -19.35 -11.54
CA SER A 671 -19.18 -19.11 -11.68
C SER A 671 -19.89 -20.29 -12.34
N VAL A 672 -19.31 -20.84 -13.42
CA VAL A 672 -19.82 -22.06 -14.07
C VAL A 672 -19.78 -23.26 -13.12
N ALA A 673 -18.68 -23.44 -12.38
CA ALA A 673 -18.54 -24.53 -11.42
C ALA A 673 -19.60 -24.47 -10.29
N HIS A 674 -19.92 -23.27 -9.82
CA HIS A 674 -20.97 -23.05 -8.83
C HIS A 674 -22.37 -23.28 -9.40
N THR A 675 -22.64 -22.76 -10.60
CA THR A 675 -23.94 -22.89 -11.28
C THR A 675 -24.24 -24.33 -11.68
N PHE A 676 -23.21 -25.06 -12.12
CA PHE A 676 -23.32 -26.44 -12.63
C PHE A 676 -22.36 -27.38 -11.89
N PRO A 677 -22.80 -27.92 -10.74
CA PRO A 677 -22.02 -28.95 -10.08
C PRO A 677 -21.92 -30.20 -10.98
N PRO A 678 -20.83 -30.99 -10.85
CA PRO A 678 -20.50 -32.10 -11.75
C PRO A 678 -21.47 -33.30 -11.70
N ALA A 679 -22.60 -33.20 -11.01
CA ALA A 679 -23.57 -34.28 -10.91
C ALA A 679 -24.35 -34.44 -12.24
N PRO A 680 -24.24 -35.60 -12.93
CA PRO A 680 -24.92 -35.82 -14.20
C PRO A 680 -26.44 -35.96 -14.00
N ARG A 681 -27.22 -35.28 -14.84
CA ARG A 681 -28.68 -35.45 -14.91
C ARG A 681 -29.06 -36.65 -15.80
N PRO A 682 -30.20 -37.30 -15.51
CA PRO A 682 -30.81 -38.24 -16.45
C PRO A 682 -31.02 -37.59 -17.82
N ASP A 683 -30.85 -38.33 -18.91
CA ASP A 683 -30.96 -37.80 -20.28
C ASP A 683 -32.29 -37.07 -20.55
N ALA A 684 -33.38 -37.51 -19.91
CA ALA A 684 -34.70 -36.89 -20.03
C ALA A 684 -34.80 -35.47 -19.41
N ASP A 685 -33.89 -35.12 -18.48
CA ASP A 685 -33.88 -33.85 -17.76
C ASP A 685 -32.81 -32.87 -18.27
N ARG A 686 -32.04 -33.29 -19.28
CA ARG A 686 -31.03 -32.46 -19.95
C ARG A 686 -31.70 -31.48 -20.89
N HIS A 687 -31.22 -30.25 -20.90
CA HIS A 687 -31.78 -29.18 -21.72
C HIS A 687 -31.28 -29.32 -23.17
N PRO A 688 -32.17 -29.48 -24.17
CA PRO A 688 -31.75 -29.72 -25.55
C PRO A 688 -31.27 -28.42 -26.22
N ILE A 689 -30.03 -28.45 -26.72
CA ILE A 689 -29.43 -27.32 -27.45
C ILE A 689 -29.07 -27.78 -28.86
N LEU A 690 -29.41 -26.96 -29.87
CA LEU A 690 -28.96 -27.17 -31.25
C LEU A 690 -27.92 -26.13 -31.64
N VAL A 691 -26.70 -26.57 -31.93
CA VAL A 691 -25.61 -25.75 -32.46
C VAL A 691 -25.62 -25.78 -33.99
N VAL A 692 -25.79 -24.62 -34.60
CA VAL A 692 -25.71 -24.42 -36.04
C VAL A 692 -24.34 -23.86 -36.38
N GLU A 693 -23.53 -24.64 -37.08
CA GLU A 693 -22.15 -24.31 -37.45
C GLU A 693 -21.89 -24.66 -38.92
N GLN A 694 -20.84 -24.10 -39.54
CA GLN A 694 -20.54 -24.37 -40.96
C GLN A 694 -20.28 -25.87 -41.22
N THR A 695 -19.41 -26.45 -40.40
CA THR A 695 -18.97 -27.84 -40.51
C THR A 695 -19.33 -28.59 -39.22
N PRO A 696 -20.48 -29.28 -39.19
CA PRO A 696 -20.95 -29.95 -37.99
C PRO A 696 -19.93 -30.97 -37.49
N ARG A 697 -19.62 -30.92 -36.19
CA ARG A 697 -18.67 -31.85 -35.55
C ARG A 697 -17.25 -31.78 -36.09
N ALA A 698 -16.83 -30.63 -36.65
CA ALA A 698 -15.42 -30.36 -36.87
C ALA A 698 -14.63 -30.55 -35.56
N GLN A 699 -13.35 -30.92 -35.68
CA GLN A 699 -12.52 -31.21 -34.51
C GLN A 699 -12.40 -29.99 -33.56
N GLU A 700 -12.45 -28.79 -34.13
CA GLU A 700 -12.39 -27.49 -33.44
C GLU A 700 -13.76 -26.75 -33.44
N GLY A 701 -14.86 -27.46 -33.68
CA GLY A 701 -16.21 -26.87 -33.69
C GLY A 701 -16.79 -26.67 -32.28
N LEU A 702 -17.57 -25.60 -32.10
CA LEU A 702 -18.22 -25.25 -30.82
C LEU A 702 -19.03 -26.41 -30.23
N ALA A 703 -19.79 -27.13 -31.05
CA ALA A 703 -20.57 -28.27 -30.58
C ALA A 703 -19.71 -29.38 -30.01
N ARG A 704 -18.57 -29.65 -30.65
CA ARG A 704 -17.64 -30.67 -30.18
C ARG A 704 -16.96 -30.24 -28.89
N TYR A 705 -16.65 -28.95 -28.75
CA TYR A 705 -16.13 -28.39 -27.52
C TYR A 705 -17.09 -28.59 -26.34
N LEU A 706 -18.36 -28.23 -26.52
CA LEU A 706 -19.44 -28.45 -25.55
C LEU A 706 -19.63 -29.94 -25.19
N GLU A 707 -19.46 -30.86 -26.14
CA GLU A 707 -19.56 -32.30 -25.89
C GLU A 707 -18.38 -32.89 -25.08
N HIS A 708 -17.22 -32.21 -25.04
CA HIS A 708 -16.05 -32.67 -24.28
C HIS A 708 -15.98 -32.08 -22.87
N ASP A 709 -16.75 -31.03 -22.60
CA ASP A 709 -16.87 -30.49 -21.25
C ASP A 709 -17.86 -31.33 -20.44
N GLU A 710 -17.34 -32.09 -19.47
CA GLU A 710 -18.13 -32.98 -18.61
C GLU A 710 -19.27 -32.25 -17.88
N LYS A 711 -19.08 -30.98 -17.51
CA LYS A 711 -20.12 -30.18 -16.84
C LYS A 711 -21.24 -29.87 -17.83
N VAL A 712 -20.92 -29.58 -19.08
CA VAL A 712 -21.93 -29.27 -20.11
C VAL A 712 -22.75 -30.51 -20.43
N VAL A 713 -22.13 -31.64 -20.73
CA VAL A 713 -22.87 -32.88 -21.05
C VAL A 713 -23.68 -33.43 -19.89
N ALA A 714 -23.33 -33.10 -18.65
CA ALA A 714 -24.11 -33.42 -17.46
C ALA A 714 -25.48 -32.74 -17.42
N HIS A 715 -25.63 -31.56 -18.06
CA HIS A 715 -26.84 -30.72 -17.96
C HIS A 715 -27.52 -30.44 -19.31
N PHE A 716 -26.84 -30.65 -20.43
CA PHE A 716 -27.32 -30.31 -21.77
C PHE A 716 -27.25 -31.50 -22.76
N ASP A 717 -28.25 -31.62 -23.65
CA ASP A 717 -28.22 -32.52 -24.81
C ASP A 717 -27.80 -31.70 -26.04
N VAL A 718 -26.50 -31.73 -26.34
CA VAL A 718 -25.89 -30.95 -27.42
C VAL A 718 -26.05 -31.69 -28.75
N ARG A 719 -26.65 -31.02 -29.73
CA ARG A 719 -26.76 -31.53 -31.12
C ARG A 719 -26.18 -30.49 -32.07
N SER A 720 -25.59 -30.92 -33.18
CA SER A 720 -25.14 -30.00 -34.23
C SER A 720 -25.69 -30.30 -35.62
N CYS A 721 -25.79 -29.26 -36.44
CA CYS A 721 -26.16 -29.36 -37.86
C CYS A 721 -25.62 -28.20 -38.69
N SER A 722 -25.58 -28.38 -40.01
CA SER A 722 -25.11 -27.35 -40.93
C SER A 722 -26.27 -26.47 -41.39
N ALA A 723 -25.95 -25.24 -41.83
CA ALA A 723 -26.91 -24.35 -42.46
C ALA A 723 -27.71 -24.99 -43.62
N ALA A 724 -27.07 -25.88 -44.39
CA ALA A 724 -27.69 -26.57 -45.52
C ALA A 724 -28.74 -27.60 -45.09
N THR A 725 -28.55 -28.23 -43.93
CA THR A 725 -29.43 -29.29 -43.39
C THR A 725 -30.43 -28.77 -42.36
N LEU A 726 -30.29 -27.51 -41.95
CA LEU A 726 -31.18 -26.85 -40.99
C LEU A 726 -32.64 -26.81 -41.49
N LYS A 727 -32.84 -26.52 -42.78
CA LYS A 727 -34.18 -26.43 -43.39
C LYS A 727 -34.93 -27.77 -43.38
N ASP A 728 -34.21 -28.88 -43.53
CA ASP A 728 -34.77 -30.23 -43.50
C ASP A 728 -35.20 -30.65 -42.08
N ARG A 729 -34.81 -29.89 -41.06
CA ARG A 729 -35.15 -30.13 -39.65
C ARG A 729 -36.28 -29.25 -39.13
N ARG A 730 -36.93 -28.44 -39.98
CA ARG A 730 -37.99 -27.50 -39.59
C ARG A 730 -39.05 -28.12 -38.66
N ASP A 731 -39.53 -29.31 -38.99
CA ASP A 731 -40.58 -29.99 -38.24
C ASP A 731 -40.12 -30.48 -36.85
N ARG A 732 -38.80 -30.60 -36.63
CA ARG A 732 -38.18 -31.01 -35.37
C ARG A 732 -37.64 -29.84 -34.55
N MET A 733 -37.69 -28.62 -35.07
CA MET A 733 -37.23 -27.42 -34.34
C MET A 733 -38.12 -27.09 -33.14
N GLY A 734 -39.38 -27.54 -33.13
CA GLY A 734 -40.27 -27.38 -31.97
C GLY A 734 -39.88 -28.20 -30.73
N GLU A 735 -38.95 -29.16 -30.86
CA GLU A 735 -38.38 -29.93 -29.74
C GLU A 735 -37.13 -29.26 -29.14
N VAL A 736 -36.57 -28.25 -29.81
CA VAL A 736 -35.34 -27.56 -29.41
C VAL A 736 -35.71 -26.27 -28.70
N ARG A 737 -35.17 -26.07 -27.49
CA ARG A 737 -35.54 -24.94 -26.64
C ARG A 737 -34.67 -23.71 -26.84
N ASP A 738 -33.37 -23.91 -27.04
CA ASP A 738 -32.44 -22.84 -27.42
C ASP A 738 -31.60 -23.28 -28.63
N LEU A 739 -31.37 -22.34 -29.55
CA LEU A 739 -30.58 -22.53 -30.75
C LEU A 739 -29.35 -21.63 -30.70
N VAL A 740 -28.18 -22.22 -30.92
CA VAL A 740 -26.89 -21.53 -30.87
C VAL A 740 -26.33 -21.46 -32.29
N LEU A 741 -26.20 -20.25 -32.81
CA LEU A 741 -25.56 -19.99 -34.09
C LEU A 741 -24.07 -19.72 -33.86
N HIS A 742 -23.19 -20.62 -34.28
CA HIS A 742 -21.77 -20.34 -34.34
C HIS A 742 -21.47 -19.61 -35.65
N VAL A 743 -21.22 -18.32 -35.53
CA VAL A 743 -20.99 -17.40 -36.64
C VAL A 743 -19.52 -17.45 -37.03
N ASP A 744 -19.25 -18.02 -38.19
CA ASP A 744 -17.91 -17.99 -38.77
C ASP A 744 -17.60 -16.58 -39.32
N PRO A 745 -16.56 -15.91 -38.80
CA PRO A 745 -16.15 -14.58 -39.25
C PRO A 745 -15.73 -14.52 -40.74
N SER A 746 -15.35 -15.65 -41.34
CA SER A 746 -15.00 -15.74 -42.76
C SER A 746 -16.22 -15.74 -43.69
N ALA A 747 -17.43 -15.97 -43.16
CA ALA A 747 -18.67 -16.02 -43.93
C ALA A 747 -19.86 -15.30 -43.25
N PRO A 748 -19.74 -14.01 -42.87
CA PRO A 748 -20.77 -13.29 -42.10
C PRO A 748 -22.10 -13.21 -42.85
N SER A 749 -22.05 -13.11 -44.18
CA SER A 749 -23.21 -13.12 -45.07
C SER A 749 -24.05 -14.39 -44.96
N GLN A 750 -23.43 -15.53 -44.63
CA GLN A 750 -24.13 -16.80 -44.44
C GLN A 750 -24.82 -16.83 -43.08
N ALA A 751 -24.13 -16.43 -42.01
CA ALA A 751 -24.72 -16.33 -40.67
C ALA A 751 -25.94 -15.39 -40.65
N LEU A 752 -25.83 -14.18 -41.20
CA LEU A 752 -26.94 -13.22 -41.26
C LEU A 752 -28.15 -13.75 -42.05
N ARG A 753 -27.91 -14.50 -43.13
CA ARG A 753 -29.00 -15.16 -43.89
C ARG A 753 -29.69 -16.26 -43.07
N ILE A 754 -28.93 -17.02 -42.28
CA ILE A 754 -29.48 -18.06 -41.40
C ILE A 754 -30.30 -17.42 -40.29
N THR A 755 -29.77 -16.38 -39.62
CA THR A 755 -30.50 -15.63 -38.58
C THR A 755 -31.81 -15.08 -39.14
N ARG A 756 -31.78 -14.42 -40.30
CA ARG A 756 -32.99 -13.92 -40.95
C ARG A 756 -33.99 -15.04 -41.25
N TRP A 757 -33.52 -16.17 -41.77
CA TRP A 757 -34.37 -17.32 -42.05
C TRP A 757 -35.01 -17.89 -40.76
N LEU A 758 -34.24 -17.99 -39.68
CA LEU A 758 -34.71 -18.48 -38.38
C LEU A 758 -35.81 -17.59 -37.80
N VAL A 759 -35.62 -16.27 -37.84
CA VAL A 759 -36.57 -15.29 -37.30
C VAL A 759 -37.79 -15.14 -38.22
N ASP A 760 -37.59 -14.90 -39.51
CA ASP A 760 -38.68 -14.54 -40.44
C ASP A 760 -39.48 -15.77 -40.95
N GLU A 761 -38.79 -16.85 -41.32
CA GLU A 761 -39.41 -18.02 -41.99
C GLU A 761 -39.70 -19.19 -41.03
N ALA A 762 -38.74 -19.50 -40.15
CA ALA A 762 -38.90 -20.56 -39.15
C ALA A 762 -39.65 -20.07 -37.90
N ARG A 763 -39.82 -18.75 -37.73
CA ARG A 763 -40.53 -18.11 -36.60
C ARG A 763 -40.00 -18.53 -35.24
N ILE A 764 -38.68 -18.70 -35.14
CA ILE A 764 -38.01 -18.88 -33.85
C ILE A 764 -38.03 -17.54 -33.13
N ASP A 765 -38.42 -17.58 -31.86
CA ASP A 765 -38.35 -16.41 -30.99
C ASP A 765 -36.88 -15.97 -30.88
N PRO A 766 -36.52 -14.72 -31.23
CA PRO A 766 -35.16 -14.21 -31.10
C PRO A 766 -34.60 -14.36 -29.68
N GLU A 767 -35.44 -14.42 -28.64
CA GLU A 767 -35.01 -14.68 -27.27
C GLU A 767 -34.36 -16.06 -27.10
N HIS A 768 -34.77 -17.07 -27.88
CA HIS A 768 -34.21 -18.42 -27.86
C HIS A 768 -33.05 -18.63 -28.83
N LEU A 769 -32.61 -17.57 -29.50
CA LEU A 769 -31.51 -17.62 -30.46
C LEU A 769 -30.28 -16.93 -29.87
N LEU A 770 -29.20 -17.70 -29.71
CA LEU A 770 -27.89 -17.22 -29.31
C LEU A 770 -26.95 -17.19 -30.52
N ALA A 771 -26.06 -16.23 -30.57
CA ALA A 771 -24.99 -16.16 -31.56
C ALA A 771 -23.65 -16.13 -30.86
N VAL A 772 -22.76 -17.07 -31.19
CA VAL A 772 -21.36 -17.06 -30.78
C VAL A 772 -20.53 -16.65 -31.98
N THR A 773 -19.75 -15.58 -31.85
CA THR A 773 -18.94 -15.00 -32.92
C THR A 773 -17.61 -14.53 -32.37
N THR A 774 -16.61 -14.36 -33.23
CA THR A 774 -15.31 -13.78 -32.85
C THR A 774 -15.24 -12.29 -33.21
N GLN A 775 -14.34 -11.54 -32.57
CA GLN A 775 -14.19 -10.08 -32.75
C GLN A 775 -13.67 -9.64 -34.14
N HIS A 776 -13.16 -10.54 -34.98
CA HIS A 776 -12.57 -10.15 -36.26
C HIS A 776 -13.54 -10.34 -37.44
N SER A 777 -14.11 -9.24 -37.94
CA SER A 777 -14.66 -9.21 -39.30
C SER A 777 -14.29 -7.92 -40.01
N ASN A 778 -13.38 -8.01 -41.01
CA ASN A 778 -13.08 -7.08 -42.10
C ASN A 778 -14.00 -5.83 -42.23
N GLY A 779 -13.91 -4.90 -41.28
CA GLY A 779 -14.71 -3.67 -41.22
C GLY A 779 -16.24 -3.85 -41.20
N THR A 780 -16.78 -5.04 -40.90
CA THR A 780 -18.22 -5.30 -40.88
C THR A 780 -18.67 -5.60 -39.47
N ASP A 781 -19.46 -4.73 -38.84
CA ASP A 781 -20.05 -5.00 -37.52
C ASP A 781 -21.19 -6.03 -37.65
N VAL A 782 -20.85 -7.29 -37.39
CA VAL A 782 -21.80 -8.42 -37.46
C VAL A 782 -22.81 -8.34 -36.31
N THR A 783 -22.41 -7.81 -35.15
CA THR A 783 -23.25 -7.65 -33.96
C THR A 783 -24.38 -6.67 -34.20
N ALA A 784 -24.08 -5.47 -34.71
CA ALA A 784 -25.12 -4.50 -35.07
C ALA A 784 -26.07 -5.05 -36.14
N ARG A 785 -25.56 -5.89 -37.06
CA ARG A 785 -26.38 -6.52 -38.10
C ARG A 785 -27.27 -7.65 -37.57
N LEU A 786 -26.80 -8.42 -36.60
CA LEU A 786 -27.62 -9.40 -35.88
C LEU A 786 -28.71 -8.68 -35.07
N GLY A 787 -28.37 -7.56 -34.42
CA GLY A 787 -29.33 -6.69 -33.74
C GLY A 787 -30.41 -6.16 -34.68
N ALA A 788 -30.04 -5.73 -35.90
CA ALA A 788 -30.99 -5.31 -36.93
C ALA A 788 -31.92 -6.42 -37.43
N LEU A 789 -31.60 -7.69 -37.16
CA LEU A 789 -32.45 -8.86 -37.43
C LEU A 789 -33.31 -9.26 -36.23
N GLY A 790 -33.32 -8.45 -35.17
CA GLY A 790 -34.13 -8.67 -33.97
C GLY A 790 -33.44 -9.52 -32.89
N LEU A 791 -32.16 -9.87 -33.04
CA LEU A 791 -31.42 -10.56 -31.98
C LEU A 791 -31.10 -9.60 -30.83
N PRO A 792 -31.47 -9.90 -29.57
CA PRO A 792 -31.05 -9.10 -28.42
C PRO A 792 -29.53 -9.01 -28.35
N ALA A 793 -28.97 -7.88 -27.90
CA ALA A 793 -27.52 -7.72 -27.76
C ALA A 793 -26.92 -8.74 -26.79
N ARG A 794 -27.60 -9.00 -25.65
CA ARG A 794 -27.30 -10.09 -24.70
C ARG A 794 -27.29 -11.49 -25.34
N ASN A 795 -27.96 -11.62 -26.49
CA ASN A 795 -27.98 -12.74 -27.44
C ASN A 795 -26.64 -13.12 -28.05
N VAL A 796 -25.68 -12.19 -28.05
CA VAL A 796 -24.49 -12.27 -28.88
C VAL A 796 -23.26 -12.35 -27.99
N ILE A 797 -22.57 -13.49 -28.06
CA ILE A 797 -21.30 -13.74 -27.38
C ILE A 797 -20.18 -13.44 -28.37
N LEU A 798 -19.35 -12.47 -28.00
CA LEU A 798 -18.18 -12.01 -28.76
C LEU A 798 -16.93 -12.37 -27.97
N GLU A 799 -16.26 -13.46 -28.34
CA GLU A 799 -15.00 -13.87 -27.71
C GLU A 799 -14.05 -14.42 -28.78
N SER A 800 -12.75 -14.18 -28.61
CA SER A 800 -11.72 -14.63 -29.56
C SER A 800 -11.37 -16.10 -29.36
N ASP A 801 -11.51 -16.61 -28.14
CA ASP A 801 -11.24 -18.00 -27.77
C ASP A 801 -12.53 -18.82 -27.60
N LEU A 802 -12.44 -20.11 -27.92
CA LEU A 802 -13.58 -21.01 -27.91
C LEU A 802 -13.96 -21.47 -26.50
N LEU A 803 -13.02 -21.46 -25.55
CA LEU A 803 -13.24 -21.93 -24.18
C LEU A 803 -14.14 -20.95 -23.41
N THR A 804 -13.79 -19.67 -23.41
CA THR A 804 -14.54 -18.58 -22.79
C THR A 804 -15.86 -18.37 -23.50
N SER A 805 -15.89 -18.44 -24.84
CA SER A 805 -17.15 -18.51 -25.62
C SER A 805 -18.11 -19.58 -25.09
N THR A 806 -17.58 -20.80 -24.88
CA THR A 806 -18.36 -21.95 -24.40
C THR A 806 -18.85 -21.74 -22.96
N ARG A 807 -17.98 -21.25 -22.07
CA ARG A 807 -18.33 -20.99 -20.65
C ARG A 807 -19.40 -19.91 -20.52
N ARG A 808 -19.28 -18.80 -21.26
CA ARG A 808 -20.31 -17.74 -21.31
C ARG A 808 -21.64 -18.29 -21.83
N LEU A 809 -21.59 -19.05 -22.93
CA LEU A 809 -22.76 -19.69 -23.50
C LEU A 809 -23.49 -20.57 -22.49
N VAL A 810 -22.74 -21.35 -21.71
CA VAL A 810 -23.28 -22.21 -20.65
C VAL A 810 -23.99 -21.41 -19.55
N LEU A 811 -23.41 -20.29 -19.11
CA LEU A 811 -24.06 -19.40 -18.13
C LEU A 811 -25.34 -18.76 -18.68
N GLN A 812 -25.32 -18.25 -19.92
CA GLN A 812 -26.51 -17.65 -20.55
C GLN A 812 -27.65 -18.66 -20.68
N LEU A 813 -27.35 -19.88 -21.12
CA LEU A 813 -28.33 -20.97 -21.22
C LEU A 813 -28.90 -21.34 -19.84
N SER A 814 -28.10 -21.26 -18.77
CA SER A 814 -28.55 -21.48 -17.39
C SER A 814 -29.56 -20.43 -16.94
N ALA A 815 -29.22 -19.14 -17.10
CA ALA A 815 -30.04 -18.03 -16.61
C ALA A 815 -31.47 -18.07 -17.19
N ARG A 816 -31.60 -18.45 -18.47
CA ARG A 816 -32.89 -18.63 -19.15
C ARG A 816 -33.71 -19.79 -18.60
N ARG A 817 -33.06 -20.83 -18.10
CA ARG A 817 -33.74 -21.97 -17.48
C ARG A 817 -34.41 -21.54 -16.17
N SER A 818 -33.75 -20.72 -15.36
CA SER A 818 -34.31 -20.20 -14.11
C SER A 818 -35.51 -19.26 -14.35
N ALA A 819 -35.45 -18.41 -15.38
CA ALA A 819 -36.56 -17.49 -15.72
C ALA A 819 -37.85 -18.21 -16.21
N THR A 820 -37.71 -19.43 -16.74
CA THR A 820 -38.86 -20.21 -17.24
C THR A 820 -39.42 -21.20 -16.21
N ALA A 821 -38.74 -21.38 -15.08
CA ALA A 821 -39.23 -22.08 -13.91
C ALA A 821 -39.91 -21.07 -12.97
N GLY A 822 -41.10 -20.58 -13.34
CA GLY A 822 -41.95 -19.85 -12.38
C GLY A 822 -42.26 -20.72 -11.15
N PRO A 823 -42.66 -20.12 -10.02
CA PRO A 823 -42.84 -20.85 -8.77
C PRO A 823 -43.80 -22.01 -8.98
N SER A 824 -43.30 -23.24 -8.85
CA SER A 824 -44.16 -24.40 -8.77
C SER A 824 -45.02 -24.24 -7.52
N SER A 825 -46.32 -24.14 -7.75
CA SER A 825 -47.42 -24.11 -6.76
C SER A 825 -47.21 -25.01 -5.55
#